data_AF-A0AAD1YR05-F1
#
_entry.id   AF-A0AAD1YR05-F1
#
_cell.length_a   1.000
_cell.length_b   1.000
_cell.length_c   1.000
_cell.angle_alpha   90.00
_cell.angle_beta   90.00
_cell.angle_gamma   90.00
#
_symmetry.space_group_name_H-M   'P 1'
#
loop_
_entity.id
_entity.type
_entity.pdbx_description
1 polymer ?
#
loop_
_entity_poly.entity_id
_entity_poly.type
_entity_poly.pdbx_seq_one_letter_code
_entity_poly.pdbx_strand_id
1 'polypeptide(L)'
;MAEFLDFVIYFLIWLISTILIRIFLKKGNTSGLPPSPLALPVIGHLHLLSPIPHQALAKLSQRCGPLIHLFLGSVPCVVASSPEMAKEFLKTYESSYSNRPQSFAVDYLTYGSQDFSFAPYGPYWKFMKKLCMSELLGGQTLELLLPVRRSEMRSFMEFLLSKASAGKSVDIGGELIRLTNNVISRMIMGERCSEDEDKAGDVRKLVQEIAELTGKFNLMDFIWFCKNLDLQGFRKRLKKVRDRFDAMMERIIDEHQNPGRKLKLENEEGESVRDLLDILLNISANESSEMSLTRENIKAFILDIFAAGTDTSAITTEWALAELINHPNILHRAQHEINSVVGQNKLVEESDISNLPYLQAIVKETLRLHPTGPLIVRESSEDCTIAGYHVPAKTRLFVNVWAIGRDPEHWENPLEFRPERFLNEDGYLKAQLDVRGQHYHLLPFGSGRRGCPGTSLALQVVQTTLAAMIQCFEWNVEGNGTVDMEEGPGITLPKAHPLICFPVARLNQIPSILFNDLTGSIPPELSLLQNLEAIHLDWNKLTGNIPESFGKFTGKVPDLYLSHNNLTGSVPRSLGDLNFTDLDFSRNKLVGDISFLFGRNKTLQIVDFSRNMFEFDLSKVQFPDSLQSLDLNHNRISGSLQQDLTNSNLQYLNVSYNRLCGQIPMGGNLQSFDISSYFHNKCLCGSPLPACN
;
A
#
# COMPACT_ATOMS: atom_id res chain seq x y z
N MET A 1 -13.74 35.52 -45.75
CA MET A 1 -13.48 35.99 -44.37
C MET A 1 -14.68 36.74 -43.77
N ALA A 2 -15.33 37.66 -44.50
CA ALA A 2 -16.54 38.36 -44.01
C ALA A 2 -17.69 37.40 -43.64
N GLU A 3 -18.02 36.43 -44.51
CA GLU A 3 -19.12 35.48 -44.25
C GLU A 3 -18.90 34.56 -43.04
N PHE A 4 -17.64 34.24 -42.71
CA PHE A 4 -17.31 33.45 -41.53
C PHE A 4 -17.48 34.27 -40.25
N LEU A 5 -17.10 35.54 -40.28
CA LEU A 5 -17.27 36.46 -39.16
C LEU A 5 -18.76 36.70 -38.87
N ASP A 6 -19.57 36.86 -39.93
CA ASP A 6 -21.03 37.01 -39.79
C ASP A 6 -21.67 35.76 -39.18
N PHE A 7 -21.25 34.56 -39.60
CA PHE A 7 -21.70 33.30 -39.00
C PHE A 7 -21.35 33.21 -37.51
N VAL A 8 -20.14 33.63 -37.14
CA VAL A 8 -19.72 33.67 -35.73
C VAL A 8 -20.55 34.67 -34.93
N ILE A 9 -20.84 35.84 -35.50
CA ILE A 9 -21.68 36.87 -34.85
C ILE A 9 -23.12 36.35 -34.66
N TYR A 10 -23.76 35.78 -35.68
CA TYR A 10 -25.10 35.21 -35.55
C TYR A 10 -25.15 34.05 -34.57
N PHE A 11 -24.11 33.20 -34.55
CA PHE A 11 -23.98 32.13 -33.57
C PHE A 11 -23.86 32.68 -32.14
N LEU A 12 -23.04 33.71 -31.91
CA LEU A 12 -22.90 34.36 -30.61
C LEU A 12 -24.20 35.03 -30.18
N ILE A 13 -24.91 35.72 -31.08
CA ILE A 13 -26.21 36.34 -30.77
C ILE A 13 -27.23 35.26 -30.40
N TRP A 14 -27.31 34.16 -31.15
CA TRP A 14 -28.19 33.04 -30.83
C TRP A 14 -27.83 32.39 -29.49
N LEU A 15 -26.54 32.18 -29.23
CA LEU A 15 -26.04 31.61 -27.98
C LEU A 15 -26.34 32.51 -26.78
N ILE A 16 -26.06 33.82 -26.89
CA ILE A 16 -26.36 34.80 -25.84
C ILE A 16 -27.87 34.89 -25.62
N SER A 17 -28.67 34.95 -26.68
CA SER A 17 -30.13 35.03 -26.59
C SER A 17 -30.73 33.79 -25.94
N THR A 18 -30.27 32.59 -26.29
CA THR A 18 -30.71 31.34 -25.66
C THR A 18 -30.27 31.23 -24.21
N ILE A 19 -29.07 31.71 -23.85
CA ILE A 19 -28.60 31.82 -22.47
C ILE A 19 -29.51 32.77 -21.68
N LEU A 20 -29.77 33.98 -22.19
CA LEU A 20 -30.63 34.98 -21.55
C LEU A 20 -32.05 34.46 -21.37
N ILE A 21 -32.66 33.88 -22.41
CA ILE A 21 -34.01 33.28 -22.33
C ILE A 21 -34.06 32.19 -21.25
N ARG A 22 -33.07 31.30 -21.17
CA ARG A 22 -33.02 30.27 -20.12
C ARG A 22 -32.82 30.84 -18.72
N ILE A 23 -32.07 31.93 -18.57
CA ILE A 23 -31.92 32.64 -17.28
C ILE A 23 -33.26 33.22 -16.85
N PHE A 24 -33.99 33.88 -17.75
CA PHE A 24 -35.29 34.48 -17.44
C PHE A 24 -36.42 33.46 -17.25
N LEU A 25 -36.38 32.32 -17.95
CA LEU A 25 -37.36 31.22 -17.80
C LEU A 25 -37.10 30.35 -16.55
N LYS A 26 -35.85 30.24 -16.08
CA LYS A 26 -35.52 29.56 -14.80
C LYS A 26 -35.80 30.47 -13.59
N LYS A 27 -37.05 30.87 -13.38
CA LYS A 27 -37.52 31.17 -12.02
C LYS A 27 -37.81 29.84 -11.32
N GLY A 28 -36.75 29.19 -10.84
CA GLY A 28 -36.88 28.03 -9.96
C GLY A 28 -37.48 28.48 -8.63
N ASN A 29 -38.38 27.66 -8.08
CA ASN A 29 -38.94 27.91 -6.76
C ASN A 29 -37.84 27.71 -5.71
N THR A 30 -37.22 28.79 -5.23
CA THR A 30 -36.15 28.75 -4.21
C THR A 30 -36.68 28.56 -2.79
N SER A 31 -38.00 28.43 -2.63
CA SER A 31 -38.63 28.24 -1.32
C SER A 31 -38.18 26.92 -0.70
N GLY A 32 -37.48 27.00 0.43
CA GLY A 32 -37.07 25.83 1.21
C GLY A 32 -35.71 25.23 0.87
N LEU A 33 -34.93 25.81 -0.07
CA LEU A 33 -33.53 25.40 -0.26
C LEU A 33 -32.64 25.91 0.89
N PRO A 34 -31.48 25.26 1.15
CA PRO A 34 -30.50 25.79 2.10
C PRO A 34 -30.00 27.19 1.71
N PRO A 35 -29.45 27.96 2.67
CA PRO A 35 -28.86 29.28 2.40
C PRO A 35 -27.86 29.25 1.25
N SER A 36 -27.92 30.24 0.36
CA SER A 36 -27.05 30.35 -0.81
C SER A 36 -26.47 31.77 -0.90
N PRO A 37 -25.17 31.92 -1.17
CA PRO A 37 -24.62 33.19 -1.59
C PRO A 37 -25.12 33.58 -3.00
N LEU A 38 -24.71 34.75 -3.49
CA LEU A 38 -25.12 35.24 -4.80
C LEU A 38 -24.56 34.35 -5.92
N ALA A 39 -25.44 33.81 -6.76
CA ALA A 39 -25.07 33.05 -7.95
C ALA A 39 -24.97 33.97 -9.17
N LEU A 40 -23.91 33.81 -9.97
CA LEU A 40 -23.80 34.48 -11.28
C LEU A 40 -24.45 33.63 -12.38
N PRO A 41 -24.99 34.25 -13.44
CA PRO A 41 -25.52 33.50 -14.57
C PRO A 41 -24.47 32.58 -15.20
N VAL A 42 -24.90 31.41 -15.68
CA VAL A 42 -24.07 30.37 -16.34
C VAL A 42 -23.07 29.66 -15.42
N ILE A 43 -22.20 30.40 -14.74
CA ILE A 43 -21.10 29.84 -13.93
C ILE A 43 -21.52 29.53 -12.48
N GLY A 44 -22.68 30.04 -12.04
CA GLY A 44 -23.14 29.90 -10.67
C GLY A 44 -22.15 30.49 -9.69
N HIS A 45 -21.63 29.66 -8.81
CA HIS A 45 -20.73 30.00 -7.71
C HIS A 45 -19.26 29.67 -7.98
N LEU A 46 -18.89 29.28 -9.21
CA LEU A 46 -17.49 28.97 -9.55
C LEU A 46 -16.54 30.14 -9.27
N HIS A 47 -17.02 31.38 -9.36
CA HIS A 47 -16.27 32.59 -9.04
C HIS A 47 -15.92 32.75 -7.54
N LEU A 48 -16.57 32.00 -6.66
CA LEU A 48 -16.28 31.98 -5.22
C LEU A 48 -15.30 30.88 -4.82
N LEU A 49 -15.00 29.95 -5.74
CA LEU A 49 -14.04 28.89 -5.49
C LEU A 49 -12.62 29.39 -5.76
N SER A 50 -11.72 29.14 -4.81
CA SER A 50 -10.28 29.34 -4.97
C SER A 50 -9.63 28.09 -5.58
N PRO A 51 -8.34 28.12 -5.97
CA PRO A 51 -7.61 26.93 -6.41
C PRO A 51 -7.66 25.76 -5.40
N ILE A 52 -7.89 26.07 -4.12
CA ILE A 52 -8.08 25.11 -3.03
C ILE A 52 -9.56 25.13 -2.59
N PRO A 53 -10.40 24.19 -3.09
CA PRO A 53 -11.85 24.28 -2.91
C PRO A 53 -12.29 24.12 -1.46
N HIS A 54 -11.71 23.20 -0.67
CA HIS A 54 -12.12 22.95 0.71
C HIS A 54 -11.96 24.16 1.62
N GLN A 55 -10.88 24.93 1.45
CA GLN A 55 -10.67 26.19 2.19
C GLN A 55 -11.67 27.27 1.77
N ALA A 56 -11.94 27.39 0.46
CA ALA A 56 -12.93 28.35 -0.03
C ALA A 56 -14.35 28.03 0.49
N LEU A 57 -14.72 26.74 0.47
CA LEU A 57 -15.99 26.26 1.02
C LEU A 57 -16.09 26.47 2.54
N ALA A 58 -14.99 26.29 3.28
CA ALA A 58 -14.95 26.58 4.72
C ALA A 58 -15.17 28.07 5.02
N LYS A 59 -14.56 28.97 4.24
CA LYS A 59 -14.78 30.42 4.36
C LYS A 59 -16.24 30.82 4.03
N LEU A 60 -16.88 30.12 3.10
CA LEU A 60 -18.29 30.35 2.77
C LEU A 60 -19.22 29.84 3.89
N SER A 61 -18.96 28.66 4.46
CA SER A 61 -19.79 28.12 5.54
C SER A 61 -19.72 28.96 6.81
N GLN A 62 -18.55 29.54 7.14
CA GLN A 62 -18.43 30.50 8.24
C GLN A 62 -19.33 31.75 8.09
N ARG A 63 -19.69 32.13 6.86
CA ARG A 63 -20.54 33.30 6.58
C ARG A 63 -22.02 32.95 6.43
N CYS A 64 -22.32 31.80 5.83
CA CYS A 64 -23.68 31.42 5.44
C CYS A 64 -24.31 30.37 6.36
N GLY A 65 -23.51 29.73 7.23
CA GLY A 65 -23.95 28.66 8.13
C GLY A 65 -23.38 27.28 7.76
N PRO A 66 -23.66 26.26 8.59
CA PRO A 66 -23.07 24.92 8.48
C PRO A 66 -23.57 24.11 7.27
N LEU A 67 -24.69 24.53 6.66
CA LEU A 67 -25.28 23.95 5.46
C LEU A 67 -25.51 25.03 4.42
N ILE A 68 -24.87 24.92 3.26
CA ILE A 68 -25.00 25.89 2.17
C ILE A 68 -25.38 25.21 0.87
N HIS A 69 -26.21 25.88 0.08
CA HIS A 69 -26.55 25.47 -1.28
C HIS A 69 -25.73 26.27 -2.29
N LEU A 70 -25.21 25.58 -3.30
CA LEU A 70 -24.37 26.15 -4.35
C LEU A 70 -24.78 25.59 -5.71
N PHE A 71 -24.28 26.26 -6.74
CA PHE A 71 -24.38 25.84 -8.14
C PHE A 71 -22.98 25.92 -8.72
N LEU A 72 -22.40 24.79 -9.09
CA LEU A 72 -21.12 24.75 -9.79
C LEU A 72 -21.42 24.67 -11.28
N GLY A 73 -21.41 25.83 -11.94
CA GLY A 73 -22.00 25.96 -13.27
C GLY A 73 -23.49 25.64 -13.25
N SER A 74 -23.86 24.54 -13.90
CA SER A 74 -25.24 24.03 -13.97
C SER A 74 -25.56 22.92 -12.97
N VAL A 75 -24.60 22.52 -12.14
CA VAL A 75 -24.73 21.40 -11.20
C VAL A 75 -25.17 21.91 -9.82
N PRO A 76 -26.31 21.45 -9.27
CA PRO A 76 -26.71 21.78 -7.90
C PRO A 76 -25.83 21.05 -6.89
N CYS A 77 -25.40 21.77 -5.86
CA CYS A 77 -24.51 21.26 -4.83
C CYS A 77 -24.98 21.71 -3.44
N VAL A 78 -24.70 20.91 -2.43
CA VAL A 78 -24.88 21.25 -1.02
C VAL A 78 -23.57 20.97 -0.30
N VAL A 79 -23.17 21.86 0.60
CA VAL A 79 -21.95 21.71 1.40
C VAL A 79 -22.32 21.65 2.87
N ALA A 80 -21.90 20.57 3.54
CA ALA A 80 -22.04 20.35 4.97
C ALA A 80 -20.68 20.55 5.64
N SER A 81 -20.58 21.46 6.61
CA SER A 81 -19.32 21.83 7.26
C SER A 81 -19.31 21.65 8.78
N SER A 82 -20.35 21.06 9.38
CA SER A 82 -20.40 20.72 10.80
C SER A 82 -20.57 19.20 11.02
N PRO A 83 -20.18 18.67 12.19
CA PRO A 83 -20.40 17.27 12.57
C PRO A 83 -21.88 16.84 12.48
N GLU A 84 -22.81 17.71 12.88
CA GLU A 84 -24.26 17.44 12.89
C GLU A 84 -24.77 17.27 11.47
N MET A 85 -24.37 18.16 10.56
CA MET A 85 -24.76 18.08 9.16
C MET A 85 -24.10 16.86 8.50
N ALA A 86 -22.81 16.61 8.76
CA ALA A 86 -22.16 15.39 8.27
C ALA A 86 -22.90 14.12 8.71
N LYS A 87 -23.37 14.08 9.96
CA LYS A 87 -24.17 12.98 10.52
C LYS A 87 -25.54 12.85 9.87
N GLU A 88 -26.26 13.95 9.64
CA GLU A 88 -27.54 13.93 8.91
C GLU A 88 -27.38 13.24 7.55
N PHE A 89 -26.41 13.67 6.74
CA PHE A 89 -26.22 13.13 5.40
C PHE A 89 -25.66 11.70 5.40
N LEU A 90 -24.63 11.43 6.21
CA LEU A 90 -23.86 10.18 6.12
C LEU A 90 -24.41 9.08 7.04
N LYS A 91 -25.32 9.39 7.96
CA LYS A 91 -25.99 8.43 8.85
C LYS A 91 -27.49 8.37 8.60
N THR A 92 -28.18 9.50 8.77
CA THR A 92 -29.65 9.54 8.75
C THR A 92 -30.18 9.32 7.35
N TYR A 93 -29.60 10.01 6.36
CA TYR A 93 -29.97 9.93 4.94
C TYR A 93 -28.95 9.12 4.12
N GLU A 94 -28.24 8.18 4.76
CA GLU A 94 -27.19 7.39 4.13
C GLU A 94 -27.67 6.66 2.85
N SER A 95 -28.88 6.10 2.87
CA SER A 95 -29.46 5.41 1.71
C SER A 95 -29.57 6.31 0.49
N SER A 96 -29.96 7.57 0.71
CA SER A 96 -30.16 8.55 -0.35
C SER A 96 -28.83 9.13 -0.84
N TYR A 97 -27.78 9.14 -0.01
CA TYR A 97 -26.45 9.69 -0.33
C TYR A 97 -25.36 8.64 -0.52
N SER A 98 -25.71 7.42 -0.92
CA SER A 98 -24.75 6.34 -1.17
C SER A 98 -24.11 6.38 -2.58
N ASN A 99 -24.58 7.24 -3.48
CA ASN A 99 -24.05 7.38 -4.84
C ASN A 99 -22.89 8.38 -4.92
N ARG A 100 -22.07 8.25 -5.96
CA ARG A 100 -21.03 9.20 -6.34
C ARG A 100 -21.45 9.98 -7.59
N PRO A 101 -21.04 11.25 -7.72
CA PRO A 101 -21.26 11.98 -8.97
C PRO A 101 -20.43 11.37 -10.09
N GLN A 102 -21.03 11.31 -11.28
CA GLN A 102 -20.36 10.90 -12.50
C GLN A 102 -19.59 12.09 -13.08
N SER A 103 -18.31 11.88 -13.40
CA SER A 103 -17.47 12.84 -14.11
C SER A 103 -16.92 12.21 -15.37
N PHE A 104 -16.61 13.03 -16.37
CA PHE A 104 -16.04 12.57 -17.64
C PHE A 104 -14.69 11.86 -17.45
N ALA A 105 -13.86 12.34 -16.51
CA ALA A 105 -12.56 11.73 -16.23
C ALA A 105 -12.71 10.31 -15.66
N VAL A 106 -13.58 10.14 -14.66
CA VAL A 106 -13.88 8.83 -14.07
C VAL A 106 -14.47 7.91 -15.14
N ASP A 107 -15.55 8.33 -15.79
CA ASP A 107 -16.23 7.55 -16.83
C ASP A 107 -15.26 7.04 -17.90
N TYR A 108 -14.32 7.88 -18.34
CA TYR A 108 -13.34 7.49 -19.34
C TYR A 108 -12.24 6.56 -18.81
N LEU A 109 -11.67 6.85 -17.64
CA LEU A 109 -10.55 6.08 -17.08
C LEU A 109 -11.00 4.72 -16.52
N THR A 110 -12.24 4.61 -16.05
CA THR A 110 -12.78 3.43 -15.40
C THR A 110 -13.86 2.71 -16.22
N TYR A 111 -13.78 2.83 -17.55
CA TYR A 111 -14.57 2.03 -18.50
C TYR A 111 -16.09 2.17 -18.29
N GLY A 112 -16.56 3.40 -18.06
CA GLY A 112 -17.96 3.71 -17.79
C GLY A 112 -18.35 3.57 -16.32
N SER A 113 -17.45 3.96 -15.40
CA SER A 113 -17.66 3.82 -13.94
C SER A 113 -17.91 2.37 -13.51
N GLN A 114 -17.21 1.46 -14.17
CA GLN A 114 -17.18 0.02 -13.87
C GLN A 114 -16.14 -0.32 -12.79
N ASP A 115 -15.60 0.70 -12.11
CA ASP A 115 -14.72 0.59 -10.94
C ASP A 115 -15.49 0.35 -9.64
N PHE A 116 -14.79 0.37 -8.49
CA PHE A 116 -15.38 0.13 -7.18
C PHE A 116 -15.71 1.42 -6.41
N SER A 117 -14.97 2.50 -6.63
CA SER A 117 -15.01 3.72 -5.84
C SER A 117 -16.13 4.67 -6.26
N PHE A 118 -16.43 4.71 -7.56
CA PHE A 118 -17.37 5.58 -8.26
C PHE A 118 -18.56 4.83 -8.87
N ALA A 119 -18.54 3.50 -8.95
CA ALA A 119 -19.71 2.72 -9.35
C ALA A 119 -20.96 3.11 -8.54
N PRO A 120 -22.14 3.19 -9.18
CA PRO A 120 -23.41 3.42 -8.49
C PRO A 120 -23.64 2.42 -7.36
N TYR A 121 -24.34 2.85 -6.31
CA TYR A 121 -24.66 1.95 -5.22
C TYR A 121 -25.65 0.88 -5.69
N GLY A 122 -25.27 -0.39 -5.58
CA GLY A 122 -26.06 -1.51 -6.08
C GLY A 122 -25.39 -2.86 -5.82
N PRO A 123 -25.93 -3.94 -6.40
CA PRO A 123 -25.40 -5.30 -6.24
C PRO A 123 -23.91 -5.41 -6.58
N TYR A 124 -23.50 -4.87 -7.73
CA TYR A 124 -22.10 -4.87 -8.18
C TYR A 124 -21.15 -4.23 -7.15
N TRP A 125 -21.47 -3.02 -6.71
CA TRP A 125 -20.65 -2.33 -5.71
C TRP A 125 -20.55 -3.10 -4.39
N LYS A 126 -21.65 -3.71 -3.92
CA LYS A 126 -21.66 -4.52 -2.69
C LYS A 126 -20.77 -5.76 -2.83
N PHE A 127 -20.85 -6.43 -3.99
CA PHE A 127 -20.02 -7.60 -4.32
C PHE A 127 -18.53 -7.21 -4.32
N MET A 128 -18.15 -6.18 -5.07
CA MET A 128 -16.76 -5.70 -5.12
C MET A 128 -16.25 -5.23 -3.75
N LYS A 129 -17.11 -4.58 -2.94
CA LYS A 129 -16.75 -4.22 -1.56
C LYS A 129 -16.44 -5.46 -0.71
N LYS A 130 -17.32 -6.46 -0.77
CA LYS A 130 -17.17 -7.71 -0.01
C LYS A 130 -15.88 -8.40 -0.41
N LEU A 131 -15.62 -8.54 -1.71
CA LEU A 131 -14.41 -9.14 -2.25
C LEU A 131 -13.15 -8.38 -1.80
N CYS A 132 -13.14 -7.05 -1.90
CA CYS A 132 -12.01 -6.23 -1.44
C CYS A 132 -11.73 -6.42 0.06
N MET A 133 -12.79 -6.50 0.87
CA MET A 133 -12.68 -6.68 2.32
C MET A 133 -12.30 -8.11 2.73
N SER A 134 -12.63 -9.13 1.96
CA SER A 134 -12.27 -10.53 2.27
C SER A 134 -10.90 -10.91 1.71
N GLU A 135 -10.63 -10.57 0.45
CA GLU A 135 -9.47 -11.09 -0.30
C GLU A 135 -8.24 -10.20 -0.26
N LEU A 136 -8.33 -8.97 0.26
CA LEU A 136 -7.20 -8.04 0.34
C LEU A 136 -7.05 -7.37 1.70
N LEU A 137 -8.16 -6.81 2.21
CA LEU A 137 -8.14 -5.92 3.38
C LEU A 137 -8.66 -6.58 4.66
N GLY A 138 -8.94 -7.88 4.60
CA GLY A 138 -9.35 -8.68 5.75
C GLY A 138 -8.17 -8.93 6.69
N GLY A 139 -8.43 -9.05 8.00
CA GLY A 139 -7.37 -9.21 9.00
C GLY A 139 -6.44 -10.41 8.71
N GLN A 140 -7.01 -11.56 8.37
CA GLN A 140 -6.25 -12.77 8.03
C GLN A 140 -5.35 -12.56 6.80
N THR A 141 -5.86 -11.91 5.75
CA THR A 141 -5.09 -11.58 4.55
C THR A 141 -4.00 -10.56 4.83
N LEU A 142 -4.26 -9.58 5.71
CA LEU A 142 -3.24 -8.61 6.10
C LEU A 142 -2.09 -9.26 6.87
N GLU A 143 -2.37 -10.24 7.74
CA GLU A 143 -1.32 -11.04 8.40
C GLU A 143 -0.54 -11.90 7.39
N LEU A 144 -1.24 -12.58 6.49
CA LEU A 144 -0.62 -13.37 5.42
C LEU A 144 0.32 -12.52 4.53
N LEU A 145 -0.06 -11.28 4.25
CA LEU A 145 0.71 -10.33 3.44
C LEU A 145 1.66 -9.44 4.27
N LEU A 146 1.80 -9.66 5.57
CA LEU A 146 2.74 -8.94 6.43
C LEU A 146 4.20 -9.03 5.94
N PRO A 147 4.71 -10.16 5.42
CA PRO A 147 6.07 -10.24 4.88
C PRO A 147 6.35 -9.25 3.74
N VAL A 148 5.33 -8.93 2.93
CA VAL A 148 5.44 -7.93 1.86
C VAL A 148 5.72 -6.54 2.46
N ARG A 149 4.93 -6.14 3.45
CA ARG A 149 5.07 -4.83 4.11
C ARG A 149 6.39 -4.71 4.86
N ARG A 150 6.79 -5.75 5.59
CA ARG A 150 8.11 -5.82 6.23
C ARG A 150 9.26 -5.68 5.23
N SER A 151 9.18 -6.38 4.10
CA SER A 151 10.20 -6.35 3.05
C SER A 151 10.32 -4.96 2.41
N GLU A 152 9.21 -4.29 2.08
CA GLU A 152 9.27 -2.95 1.46
C GLU A 152 9.68 -1.87 2.45
N MET A 153 9.20 -1.93 3.71
CA MET A 153 9.62 -1.03 4.79
C MET A 153 11.14 -1.06 4.96
N ARG A 154 11.69 -2.27 4.97
CA ARG A 154 13.11 -2.51 5.10
C ARG A 154 13.91 -1.86 3.97
N SER A 155 13.51 -2.09 2.71
CA SER A 155 14.11 -1.43 1.54
C SER A 155 14.05 0.10 1.60
N PHE A 156 12.97 0.66 2.14
CA PHE A 156 12.85 2.10 2.33
C PHE A 156 13.82 2.63 3.40
N MET A 157 13.94 1.94 4.54
CA MET A 157 14.86 2.32 5.61
C MET A 157 16.33 2.21 5.19
N GLU A 158 16.69 1.18 4.42
CA GLU A 158 18.02 1.04 3.81
C GLU A 158 18.34 2.21 2.89
N PHE A 159 17.39 2.59 2.04
CA PHE A 159 17.55 3.72 1.15
C PHE A 159 17.80 5.02 1.93
N LEU A 160 17.01 5.30 2.98
CA LEU A 160 17.21 6.49 3.82
C LEU A 160 18.57 6.47 4.53
N LEU A 161 19.02 5.31 5.03
CA LEU A 161 20.32 5.16 5.66
C LEU A 161 21.47 5.43 4.69
N SER A 162 21.37 4.97 3.44
CA SER A 162 22.36 5.24 2.40
C SER A 162 22.48 6.75 2.13
N LYS A 163 21.36 7.48 2.17
CA LYS A 163 21.31 8.93 1.96
C LYS A 163 21.87 9.68 3.15
N ALA A 164 21.54 9.24 4.37
CA ALA A 164 22.10 9.78 5.60
C ALA A 164 23.62 9.65 5.65
N SER A 165 24.14 8.46 5.32
CA SER A 165 25.59 8.19 5.29
C SER A 165 26.32 9.04 4.24
N ALA A 166 25.66 9.34 3.13
CA ALA A 166 26.19 10.20 2.08
C ALA A 166 25.95 11.72 2.34
N GLY A 167 25.24 12.10 3.40
CA GLY A 167 24.86 13.48 3.68
C GLY A 167 24.00 14.12 2.57
N LYS A 168 23.18 13.31 1.88
CA LYS A 168 22.36 13.76 0.73
C LYS A 168 20.92 14.04 1.13
N SER A 169 20.32 15.03 0.48
CA SER A 169 18.89 15.29 0.61
C SER A 169 18.03 14.22 -0.08
N VAL A 170 16.80 14.11 0.39
CA VAL A 170 15.78 13.17 -0.08
C VAL A 170 14.44 13.89 -0.19
N ASP A 171 13.75 13.69 -1.31
CA ASP A 171 12.33 14.00 -1.44
C ASP A 171 11.52 12.91 -0.74
N ILE A 172 11.09 13.19 0.50
CA ILE A 172 10.43 12.20 1.35
C ILE A 172 9.07 11.81 0.80
N GLY A 173 8.29 12.76 0.28
CA GLY A 173 7.00 12.47 -0.34
C GLY A 173 7.14 11.53 -1.54
N GLY A 174 8.10 11.80 -2.43
CA GLY A 174 8.36 10.96 -3.60
C GLY A 174 8.77 9.52 -3.26
N GLU A 175 9.48 9.33 -2.16
CA GLU A 175 9.98 8.03 -1.68
C GLU A 175 8.94 7.26 -0.86
N LEU A 176 8.11 7.95 -0.08
CA LEU A 176 6.94 7.35 0.57
C LEU A 176 5.93 6.84 -0.47
N ILE A 177 5.72 7.58 -1.56
CA ILE A 177 4.91 7.10 -2.69
C ILE A 177 5.50 5.83 -3.29
N ARG A 178 6.83 5.73 -3.41
CA ARG A 178 7.49 4.50 -3.91
C ARG A 178 7.24 3.32 -2.96
N LEU A 179 7.37 3.54 -1.66
CA LEU A 179 7.12 2.53 -0.62
C LEU A 179 5.66 2.02 -0.69
N THR A 180 4.68 2.92 -0.62
CA THR A 180 3.26 2.55 -0.60
C THR A 180 2.83 1.92 -1.91
N ASN A 181 3.38 2.38 -3.04
CA ASN A 181 3.14 1.77 -4.35
C ASN A 181 3.61 0.32 -4.40
N ASN A 182 4.86 0.05 -3.99
CA ASN A 182 5.39 -1.30 -3.99
C ASN A 182 4.62 -2.23 -3.07
N VAL A 183 4.21 -1.74 -1.88
CA VAL A 183 3.38 -2.50 -0.94
C VAL A 183 2.08 -2.91 -1.62
N ILE A 184 1.33 -1.96 -2.18
CA ILE A 184 0.02 -2.27 -2.75
C ILE A 184 0.13 -3.08 -4.06
N SER A 185 1.15 -2.84 -4.90
CA SER A 185 1.42 -3.66 -6.10
C SER A 185 1.61 -5.13 -5.73
N ARG A 186 2.50 -5.40 -4.76
CA ARG A 186 2.84 -6.76 -4.35
C ARG A 186 1.69 -7.46 -3.65
N MET A 187 0.85 -6.71 -2.94
CA MET A 187 -0.36 -7.26 -2.32
C MET A 187 -1.44 -7.62 -3.36
N ILE A 188 -1.57 -6.87 -4.46
CA ILE A 188 -2.61 -7.11 -5.48
C ILE A 188 -2.16 -8.11 -6.56
N MET A 189 -0.91 -8.01 -7.01
CA MET A 189 -0.40 -8.68 -8.22
C MET A 189 0.83 -9.57 -7.94
N GLY A 190 1.21 -9.74 -6.68
CA GLY A 190 2.36 -10.57 -6.27
C GLY A 190 3.74 -10.01 -6.66
N GLU A 191 3.80 -8.85 -7.31
CA GLU A 191 5.05 -8.26 -7.82
C GLU A 191 5.05 -6.72 -7.80
N ARG A 192 6.26 -6.14 -7.86
CA ARG A 192 6.43 -4.70 -8.07
C ARG A 192 6.08 -4.38 -9.54
N CYS A 193 5.45 -3.25 -9.80
CA CYS A 193 5.10 -2.86 -11.18
C CYS A 193 6.33 -2.71 -12.10
N SER A 194 7.51 -2.48 -11.53
CA SER A 194 8.80 -2.65 -12.21
C SER A 194 9.96 -2.89 -11.23
N GLU A 195 10.94 -3.70 -11.63
CA GLU A 195 12.24 -3.83 -10.96
C GLU A 195 13.28 -2.81 -11.45
N ASP A 196 12.97 -2.11 -12.55
CA ASP A 196 13.81 -1.10 -13.19
C ASP A 196 13.42 0.30 -12.66
N GLU A 197 14.38 1.03 -12.07
CA GLU A 197 14.10 2.32 -11.41
C GLU A 197 13.45 3.34 -12.35
N ASP A 198 13.86 3.37 -13.63
CA ASP A 198 13.32 4.31 -14.61
C ASP A 198 11.84 4.01 -14.92
N LYS A 199 11.49 2.72 -15.01
CA LYS A 199 10.11 2.26 -15.27
C LYS A 199 9.23 2.35 -14.02
N ALA A 200 9.78 2.15 -12.83
CA ALA A 200 9.07 2.40 -11.57
C ALA A 200 8.67 3.89 -11.44
N GLY A 201 9.55 4.80 -11.88
CA GLY A 201 9.25 6.23 -11.99
C GLY A 201 8.08 6.53 -12.93
N ASP A 202 7.94 5.79 -14.04
CA ASP A 202 6.82 5.95 -14.96
C ASP A 202 5.48 5.47 -14.41
N VAL A 203 5.48 4.39 -13.61
CA VAL A 203 4.29 3.91 -12.89
C VAL A 203 3.82 4.96 -11.88
N ARG A 204 4.74 5.54 -11.12
CA ARG A 204 4.43 6.61 -10.17
C ARG A 204 3.80 7.82 -10.85
N LYS A 205 4.41 8.29 -11.95
CA LYS A 205 3.86 9.41 -12.75
C LYS A 205 2.46 9.09 -13.27
N LEU A 206 2.22 7.84 -13.68
CA LEU A 206 0.91 7.41 -14.16
C LEU A 206 -0.15 7.55 -13.06
N VAL A 207 0.13 7.10 -11.83
CA VAL A 207 -0.80 7.22 -10.69
C VAL A 207 -1.09 8.69 -10.36
N GLN A 208 -0.04 9.52 -10.29
CA GLN A 208 -0.18 10.95 -10.03
C GLN A 208 -1.00 11.66 -11.12
N GLU A 209 -0.78 11.34 -12.40
CA GLU A 209 -1.56 11.89 -13.52
C GLU A 209 -3.04 11.47 -13.44
N ILE A 210 -3.34 10.25 -12.99
CA ILE A 210 -4.72 9.77 -12.79
C ILE A 210 -5.41 10.54 -11.65
N ALA A 211 -4.73 10.70 -10.51
CA ALA A 211 -5.25 11.47 -9.38
C ALA A 211 -5.48 12.95 -9.76
N GLU A 212 -4.53 13.56 -10.47
CA GLU A 212 -4.65 14.93 -10.98
C GLU A 212 -5.87 15.06 -11.90
N LEU A 213 -5.99 14.21 -12.93
CA LEU A 213 -7.06 14.31 -13.93
C LEU A 213 -8.45 14.05 -13.33
N THR A 214 -8.55 13.15 -12.35
CA THR A 214 -9.81 12.84 -11.66
C THR A 214 -10.25 13.97 -10.73
N GLY A 215 -9.30 14.68 -10.10
CA GLY A 215 -9.56 15.81 -9.22
C GLY A 215 -9.69 17.17 -9.91
N LYS A 216 -9.22 17.30 -11.15
CA LYS A 216 -9.11 18.59 -11.84
C LYS A 216 -10.47 19.08 -12.33
N PHE A 217 -10.69 20.39 -12.19
CA PHE A 217 -11.87 21.05 -12.72
C PHE A 217 -11.99 20.90 -14.24
N ASN A 218 -13.15 20.41 -14.69
CA ASN A 218 -13.45 20.17 -16.09
C ASN A 218 -14.79 20.82 -16.48
N LEU A 219 -14.75 21.73 -17.46
CA LEU A 219 -15.91 22.46 -17.97
C LEU A 219 -17.01 21.53 -18.50
N MET A 220 -16.65 20.36 -19.03
CA MET A 220 -17.63 19.38 -19.53
C MET A 220 -18.52 18.84 -18.40
N ASP A 221 -18.03 18.82 -17.15
CA ASP A 221 -18.74 18.26 -16.00
C ASP A 221 -19.65 19.26 -15.29
N PHE A 222 -19.44 20.56 -15.52
CA PHE A 222 -20.13 21.63 -14.80
C PHE A 222 -20.95 22.56 -15.71
N ILE A 223 -20.53 22.80 -16.96
CA ILE A 223 -21.18 23.74 -17.88
C ILE A 223 -21.92 22.96 -18.98
N TRP A 224 -23.26 22.98 -18.94
CA TRP A 224 -24.12 22.15 -19.79
C TRP A 224 -23.86 22.27 -21.30
N PHE A 225 -23.53 23.45 -21.82
CA PHE A 225 -23.25 23.65 -23.25
C PHE A 225 -21.81 23.28 -23.63
N CYS A 226 -20.92 23.08 -22.65
CA CYS A 226 -19.56 22.60 -22.86
C CYS A 226 -19.44 21.08 -22.79
N LYS A 227 -20.51 20.32 -22.47
CA LYS A 227 -20.46 18.87 -22.19
C LYS A 227 -19.74 18.03 -23.27
N ASN A 228 -19.74 18.48 -24.51
CA ASN A 228 -19.10 17.80 -25.65
C ASN A 228 -17.92 18.58 -26.25
N LEU A 229 -17.54 19.72 -25.65
CA LEU A 229 -16.48 20.59 -26.12
C LEU A 229 -15.25 20.35 -25.24
N ASP A 230 -14.24 19.65 -25.77
CA ASP A 230 -12.97 19.37 -25.07
C ASP A 230 -12.05 20.60 -25.00
N LEU A 231 -12.58 21.72 -24.48
CA LEU A 231 -11.92 23.03 -24.47
C LEU A 231 -10.62 23.04 -23.65
N GLN A 232 -10.49 22.13 -22.68
CA GLN A 232 -9.33 22.01 -21.80
C GLN A 232 -8.38 20.86 -22.22
N GLY A 233 -8.67 20.15 -23.33
CA GLY A 233 -7.85 19.04 -23.82
C GLY A 233 -7.83 17.80 -22.90
N PHE A 234 -8.86 17.61 -22.08
CA PHE A 234 -9.00 16.48 -21.17
C PHE A 234 -9.04 15.16 -21.94
N ARG A 235 -9.76 15.06 -23.06
CA ARG A 235 -9.90 13.78 -23.79
C ARG A 235 -8.54 13.23 -24.22
N LYS A 236 -7.68 14.10 -24.77
CA LYS A 236 -6.34 13.70 -25.21
C LYS A 236 -5.45 13.24 -24.05
N ARG A 237 -5.51 13.93 -22.91
CA ARG A 237 -4.75 13.57 -21.70
C ARG A 237 -5.24 12.24 -21.11
N LEU A 238 -6.56 12.11 -20.93
CA LEU A 238 -7.20 10.90 -20.41
C LEU A 238 -6.91 9.68 -21.30
N LYS A 239 -6.97 9.84 -22.62
CA LYS A 239 -6.59 8.79 -23.58
C LYS A 239 -5.14 8.34 -23.37
N LYS A 240 -4.19 9.28 -23.35
CA LYS A 240 -2.77 8.95 -23.17
C LYS A 240 -2.51 8.19 -21.85
N VAL A 241 -3.17 8.61 -20.78
CA VAL A 241 -3.06 7.98 -19.46
C VAL A 241 -3.67 6.58 -19.46
N ARG A 242 -4.89 6.43 -20.02
CA ARG A 242 -5.55 5.14 -20.15
C ARG A 242 -4.75 4.17 -21.01
N ASP A 243 -4.22 4.59 -22.15
CA ASP A 243 -3.42 3.74 -23.05
C ASP A 243 -2.16 3.21 -22.33
N ARG A 244 -1.50 4.02 -21.50
CA ARG A 244 -0.34 3.60 -20.69
C ARG A 244 -0.72 2.59 -19.61
N PHE A 245 -1.84 2.85 -18.91
CA PHE A 245 -2.35 1.94 -17.90
C PHE A 245 -2.81 0.61 -18.50
N ASP A 246 -3.51 0.65 -19.63
CA ASP A 246 -3.91 -0.52 -20.40
C ASP A 246 -2.69 -1.34 -20.80
N ALA A 247 -1.67 -0.74 -21.41
CA ALA A 247 -0.45 -1.46 -21.78
C ALA A 247 0.23 -2.13 -20.58
N MET A 248 0.25 -1.48 -19.42
CA MET A 248 0.79 -2.05 -18.19
C MET A 248 -0.05 -3.23 -17.70
N MET A 249 -1.36 -3.05 -17.59
CA MET A 249 -2.27 -4.06 -17.06
C MET A 249 -2.41 -5.26 -17.97
N GLU A 250 -2.48 -5.07 -19.29
CA GLU A 250 -2.55 -6.18 -20.24
C GLU A 250 -1.32 -7.07 -20.14
N ARG A 251 -0.11 -6.47 -20.05
CA ARG A 251 1.12 -7.24 -19.81
C ARG A 251 1.05 -8.04 -18.52
N ILE A 252 0.66 -7.41 -17.42
CA ILE A 252 0.58 -8.07 -16.11
C ILE A 252 -0.46 -9.20 -16.15
N ILE A 253 -1.64 -8.96 -16.71
CA ILE A 253 -2.70 -9.97 -16.80
C ILE A 253 -2.26 -11.15 -17.69
N ASP A 254 -1.60 -10.88 -18.81
CA ASP A 254 -1.10 -11.94 -19.71
C ASP A 254 -0.03 -12.80 -19.03
N GLU A 255 0.84 -12.18 -18.23
CA GLU A 255 1.77 -12.90 -17.35
C GLU A 255 0.99 -13.74 -16.32
N HIS A 256 -0.07 -13.18 -15.71
CA HIS A 256 -0.90 -13.86 -14.71
C HIS A 256 -1.67 -15.06 -15.26
N GLN A 257 -2.12 -14.99 -16.51
CA GLN A 257 -2.85 -16.06 -17.20
C GLN A 257 -1.93 -17.13 -17.80
N ASN A 258 -0.60 -16.94 -17.75
CA ASN A 258 0.33 -17.92 -18.28
C ASN A 258 0.29 -19.21 -17.42
N PRO A 259 -0.06 -20.38 -18.00
CA PRO A 259 -0.18 -21.64 -17.26
C PRO A 259 1.15 -22.15 -16.66
N GLY A 260 2.29 -21.54 -17.02
CA GLY A 260 3.59 -21.77 -16.40
C GLY A 260 3.98 -20.77 -15.30
N ARG A 261 3.12 -19.79 -14.96
CA ARG A 261 3.40 -18.81 -13.90
C ARG A 261 3.26 -19.48 -12.53
N LYS A 262 4.34 -19.44 -11.76
CA LYS A 262 4.31 -19.79 -10.34
C LYS A 262 3.71 -18.66 -9.53
N LEU A 263 2.74 -18.99 -8.69
CA LEU A 263 2.28 -18.14 -7.60
C LEU A 263 3.44 -17.95 -6.61
N LYS A 264 3.68 -16.71 -6.18
CA LYS A 264 4.91 -16.29 -5.47
C LYS A 264 4.75 -16.25 -3.95
N LEU A 265 3.54 -16.44 -3.43
CA LEU A 265 3.20 -16.36 -2.01
C LEU A 265 2.66 -17.73 -1.59
N GLU A 266 3.06 -18.23 -0.42
CA GLU A 266 2.58 -19.49 0.18
C GLU A 266 2.11 -19.18 1.59
N ASN A 267 1.00 -19.78 2.03
CA ASN A 267 0.50 -19.62 3.41
C ASN A 267 1.24 -20.58 4.36
N GLU A 268 0.94 -20.51 5.66
CA GLU A 268 1.53 -21.39 6.69
C GLU A 268 1.26 -22.89 6.43
N GLU A 269 0.30 -23.21 5.55
CA GLU A 269 -0.09 -24.56 5.14
C GLU A 269 0.55 -25.01 3.80
N GLY A 270 1.40 -24.17 3.19
CA GLY A 270 2.07 -24.46 1.92
C GLY A 270 1.18 -24.39 0.68
N GLU A 271 -0.05 -23.88 0.79
CA GLU A 271 -0.87 -23.58 -0.38
C GLU A 271 -0.36 -22.31 -1.06
N SER A 272 -0.26 -22.37 -2.39
CA SER A 272 0.00 -21.21 -3.22
C SER A 272 -1.09 -20.15 -3.01
N VAL A 273 -0.72 -19.04 -2.36
CA VAL A 273 -1.58 -17.89 -2.14
C VAL A 273 -1.78 -17.20 -3.48
N ARG A 274 -3.02 -17.25 -3.94
CA ARG A 274 -3.47 -16.46 -5.08
C ARG A 274 -3.45 -15.00 -4.68
N ASP A 275 -2.83 -14.16 -5.51
CA ASP A 275 -2.96 -12.73 -5.33
C ASP A 275 -4.38 -12.28 -5.73
N LEU A 276 -4.72 -11.02 -5.42
CA LEU A 276 -6.05 -10.51 -5.70
C LEU A 276 -6.38 -10.55 -7.19
N LEU A 277 -5.39 -10.34 -8.07
CA LEU A 277 -5.59 -10.42 -9.52
C LEU A 277 -5.91 -11.86 -9.95
N ASP A 278 -5.24 -12.87 -9.41
CA ASP A 278 -5.57 -14.28 -9.67
C ASP A 278 -7.00 -14.62 -9.25
N ILE A 279 -7.46 -14.11 -8.09
CA ILE A 279 -8.83 -14.33 -7.62
C ILE A 279 -9.84 -13.67 -8.57
N LEU A 280 -9.58 -12.43 -8.99
CA LEU A 280 -10.44 -11.70 -9.94
C LEU A 280 -10.52 -12.39 -11.30
N LEU A 281 -9.40 -12.89 -11.83
CA LEU A 281 -9.35 -13.63 -13.09
C LEU A 281 -10.12 -14.96 -13.00
N ASN A 282 -10.03 -15.65 -11.87
CA ASN A 282 -10.81 -16.88 -11.62
C ASN A 282 -12.32 -16.61 -11.59
N ILE A 283 -12.75 -15.52 -10.95
CA ILE A 283 -14.17 -15.11 -10.95
C ILE A 283 -14.63 -14.77 -12.37
N SER A 284 -13.80 -14.06 -13.14
CA SER A 284 -14.09 -13.71 -14.54
C SER A 284 -14.23 -14.93 -15.45
N ALA A 285 -13.42 -15.97 -15.21
CA ALA A 285 -13.44 -17.21 -15.99
C ALA A 285 -14.60 -18.16 -15.60
N ASN A 286 -15.19 -18.00 -14.41
CA ASN A 286 -16.23 -18.91 -13.92
C ASN A 286 -17.64 -18.39 -14.22
N GLU A 287 -18.33 -19.06 -15.15
CA GLU A 287 -19.72 -18.75 -15.55
C GLU A 287 -20.75 -18.98 -14.42
N SER A 288 -20.40 -19.74 -13.37
CA SER A 288 -21.26 -20.02 -12.21
C SER A 288 -21.07 -19.05 -11.03
N SER A 289 -20.23 -18.03 -11.19
CA SER A 289 -19.98 -17.02 -10.15
C SER A 289 -21.22 -16.16 -9.87
N GLU A 290 -21.34 -15.65 -8.63
CA GLU A 290 -22.45 -14.77 -8.20
C GLU A 290 -22.57 -13.52 -9.09
N MET A 291 -21.44 -13.09 -9.69
CA MET A 291 -21.37 -11.96 -10.60
C MET A 291 -20.27 -12.16 -11.63
N SER A 292 -20.63 -12.08 -12.92
CA SER A 292 -19.66 -12.13 -14.01
C SER A 292 -18.84 -10.84 -14.07
N LEU A 293 -17.52 -10.95 -13.95
CA LEU A 293 -16.59 -9.84 -14.08
C LEU A 293 -15.96 -9.85 -15.48
N THR A 294 -15.96 -8.69 -16.14
CA THR A 294 -15.23 -8.49 -17.39
C THR A 294 -13.78 -8.08 -17.13
N ARG A 295 -12.91 -8.22 -18.13
CA ARG A 295 -11.53 -7.74 -18.06
C ARG A 295 -11.44 -6.23 -17.79
N GLU A 296 -12.40 -5.45 -18.28
CA GLU A 296 -12.51 -4.02 -17.98
C GLU A 296 -12.85 -3.76 -16.50
N ASN A 297 -13.75 -4.57 -15.89
CA ASN A 297 -14.03 -4.48 -14.46
C ASN A 297 -12.77 -4.73 -13.62
N ILE A 298 -11.96 -5.72 -14.00
CA ILE A 298 -10.71 -6.05 -13.29
C ILE A 298 -9.73 -4.88 -13.37
N LYS A 299 -9.51 -4.33 -14.58
CA LYS A 299 -8.61 -3.18 -14.78
C LYS A 299 -9.09 -1.95 -14.01
N ALA A 300 -10.39 -1.65 -14.05
CA ALA A 300 -10.99 -0.54 -13.31
C ALA A 300 -10.82 -0.70 -11.79
N PHE A 301 -11.06 -1.91 -11.29
CA PHE A 301 -10.93 -2.21 -9.86
C PHE A 301 -9.48 -2.13 -9.38
N ILE A 302 -8.53 -2.69 -10.12
CA ILE A 302 -7.10 -2.61 -9.77
C ILE A 302 -6.64 -1.16 -9.77
N LEU A 303 -7.06 -0.36 -10.77
CA LEU A 303 -6.73 1.05 -10.82
C LEU A 303 -7.15 1.79 -9.53
N ASP A 304 -8.36 1.54 -9.08
CA ASP A 304 -8.91 2.15 -7.85
C ASP A 304 -8.09 1.81 -6.61
N ILE A 305 -7.84 0.52 -6.37
CA ILE A 305 -7.09 0.10 -5.18
C ILE A 305 -5.65 0.60 -5.26
N PHE A 306 -5.05 0.57 -6.44
CA PHE A 306 -3.69 1.02 -6.69
C PHE A 306 -3.52 2.51 -6.43
N ALA A 307 -4.40 3.35 -6.97
CA ALA A 307 -4.38 4.79 -6.75
C ALA A 307 -4.70 5.15 -5.30
N ALA A 308 -5.71 4.52 -4.70
CA ALA A 308 -6.12 4.79 -3.32
C ALA A 308 -5.06 4.39 -2.29
N GLY A 309 -4.43 3.21 -2.46
CA GLY A 309 -3.42 2.69 -1.54
C GLY A 309 -2.05 3.36 -1.65
N THR A 310 -1.74 3.96 -2.80
CA THR A 310 -0.43 4.62 -3.04
C THR A 310 -0.39 6.02 -2.41
N ASP A 311 -1.21 6.95 -2.90
CA ASP A 311 -1.06 8.37 -2.56
C ASP A 311 -1.49 8.68 -1.13
N THR A 312 -2.53 8.02 -0.62
CA THR A 312 -3.16 8.44 0.65
C THR A 312 -2.28 8.18 1.87
N SER A 313 -1.69 6.99 1.96
CA SER A 313 -0.75 6.63 3.03
C SER A 313 0.52 7.47 2.95
N ALA A 314 1.06 7.71 1.75
CA ALA A 314 2.28 8.49 1.57
C ALA A 314 2.10 9.95 2.02
N ILE A 315 1.03 10.61 1.56
CA ILE A 315 0.69 12.00 1.94
C ILE A 315 0.50 12.12 3.45
N THR A 316 -0.17 11.15 4.09
CA THR A 316 -0.40 11.19 5.55
C THR A 316 0.91 11.09 6.32
N THR A 317 1.81 10.17 5.93
CA THR A 317 3.12 10.02 6.57
C THR A 317 4.00 11.25 6.33
N GLU A 318 3.94 11.85 5.13
CA GLU A 318 4.67 13.08 4.81
C GLU A 318 4.21 14.26 5.68
N TRP A 319 2.90 14.49 5.82
CA TRP A 319 2.37 15.53 6.71
C TRP A 319 2.74 15.28 8.18
N ALA A 320 2.66 14.02 8.64
CA ALA A 320 3.04 13.69 10.01
C ALA A 320 4.51 14.03 10.27
N LEU A 321 5.41 13.67 9.36
CA LEU A 321 6.83 14.01 9.51
C LEU A 321 7.05 15.52 9.46
N ALA A 322 6.40 16.23 8.54
CA ALA A 322 6.50 17.69 8.44
C ALA A 322 6.07 18.39 9.74
N GLU A 323 4.97 17.94 10.36
CA GLU A 323 4.52 18.45 11.66
C GLU A 323 5.52 18.16 12.77
N LEU A 324 6.11 16.96 12.81
CA LEU A 324 7.10 16.60 13.80
C LEU A 324 8.40 17.42 13.69
N ILE A 325 8.86 17.72 12.47
CA ILE A 325 10.02 18.58 12.23
C ILE A 325 9.74 19.99 12.77
N ASN A 326 8.55 20.53 12.52
CA ASN A 326 8.15 21.84 13.03
C ASN A 326 7.86 21.85 14.55
N HIS A 327 7.72 20.68 15.19
CA HIS A 327 7.45 20.54 16.63
C HIS A 327 8.44 19.57 17.32
N PRO A 328 9.72 19.97 17.52
CA PRO A 328 10.76 19.08 18.06
C PRO A 328 10.42 18.45 19.42
N ASN A 329 9.69 19.15 20.29
CA ASN A 329 9.28 18.61 21.59
C ASN A 329 8.35 17.39 21.44
N ILE A 330 7.45 17.41 20.46
CA ILE A 330 6.54 16.29 20.16
C ILE A 330 7.34 15.14 19.55
N LEU A 331 8.26 15.45 18.62
CA LEU A 331 9.16 14.45 18.04
C LEU A 331 9.97 13.75 19.14
N HIS A 332 10.64 14.49 20.03
CA HIS A 332 11.43 13.91 21.12
C HIS A 332 10.59 13.06 22.08
N ARG A 333 9.34 13.46 22.36
CA ARG A 333 8.43 12.64 23.17
C ARG A 333 8.06 11.33 22.48
N ALA A 334 7.80 11.35 21.17
CA ALA A 334 7.54 10.14 20.39
C ALA A 334 8.78 9.22 20.34
N GLN A 335 9.96 9.80 20.18
CA GLN A 335 11.23 9.06 20.24
C GLN A 335 11.41 8.37 21.60
N HIS A 336 11.07 9.06 22.70
CA HIS A 336 11.13 8.48 24.05
C HIS A 336 10.14 7.32 24.23
N GLU A 337 8.90 7.47 23.76
CA GLU A 337 7.90 6.39 23.78
C GLU A 337 8.40 5.15 23.04
N ILE A 338 8.84 5.33 21.78
CA ILE A 338 9.34 4.22 20.95
C ILE A 338 10.54 3.54 21.61
N ASN A 339 11.50 4.31 22.13
CA ASN A 339 12.66 3.76 22.83
C ASN A 339 12.27 2.99 24.10
N SER A 340 11.21 3.41 24.80
CA SER A 340 10.78 2.75 26.03
C SER A 340 10.06 1.43 25.76
N VAL A 341 9.33 1.33 24.64
CA VAL A 341 8.52 0.16 24.29
C VAL A 341 9.29 -0.85 23.44
N VAL A 342 9.98 -0.38 22.40
CA VAL A 342 10.67 -1.22 21.41
C VAL A 342 12.16 -1.35 21.74
N GLY A 343 12.74 -0.34 22.39
CA GLY A 343 14.18 -0.25 22.60
C GLY A 343 14.93 0.30 21.38
N GLN A 344 16.26 0.26 21.49
CA GLN A 344 17.18 0.73 20.43
C GLN A 344 17.81 -0.42 19.63
N ASN A 345 17.50 -1.68 20.01
CA ASN A 345 18.12 -2.90 19.47
C ASN A 345 17.23 -3.66 18.48
N LYS A 346 15.98 -3.23 18.27
CA LYS A 346 15.03 -3.79 17.29
C LYS A 346 14.34 -2.66 16.53
N LEU A 347 14.09 -2.84 15.23
CA LEU A 347 13.20 -1.95 14.47
C LEU A 347 11.74 -2.18 14.89
N VAL A 348 10.98 -1.10 15.02
CA VAL A 348 9.53 -1.15 15.29
C VAL A 348 8.77 -1.97 14.23
N GLU A 349 7.85 -2.82 14.69
CA GLU A 349 6.98 -3.64 13.84
C GLU A 349 5.49 -3.31 14.02
N GLU A 350 4.64 -3.79 13.11
CA GLU A 350 3.19 -3.57 13.16
C GLU A 350 2.55 -4.04 14.48
N SER A 351 3.07 -5.11 15.08
CA SER A 351 2.60 -5.62 16.38
C SER A 351 2.88 -4.66 17.54
N ASP A 352 3.94 -3.86 17.44
CA ASP A 352 4.36 -2.94 18.50
C ASP A 352 3.47 -1.69 18.57
N ILE A 353 2.78 -1.34 17.48
CA ILE A 353 1.98 -0.11 17.34
C ILE A 353 0.88 0.01 18.39
N SER A 354 0.27 -1.12 18.77
CA SER A 354 -0.76 -1.18 19.81
C SER A 354 -0.28 -0.62 21.17
N ASN A 355 1.03 -0.69 21.42
CA ASN A 355 1.69 -0.22 22.64
C ASN A 355 2.31 1.19 22.51
N LEU A 356 2.07 1.89 21.39
CA LEU A 356 2.58 3.25 21.12
C LEU A 356 1.43 4.28 21.05
N PRO A 357 0.75 4.58 22.18
CA PRO A 357 -0.43 5.45 22.18
C PRO A 357 -0.13 6.89 21.74
N TYR A 358 1.04 7.46 22.03
CA TYR A 358 1.41 8.81 21.60
C TYR A 358 1.68 8.87 20.09
N LEU A 359 2.35 7.88 19.52
CA LEU A 359 2.47 7.73 18.06
C LEU A 359 1.08 7.64 17.40
N GLN A 360 0.17 6.82 17.94
CA GLN A 360 -1.19 6.74 17.42
C GLN A 360 -1.93 8.08 17.53
N ALA A 361 -1.71 8.84 18.60
CA ALA A 361 -2.25 10.18 18.78
C ALA A 361 -1.68 11.19 17.78
N ILE A 362 -0.38 11.12 17.45
CA ILE A 362 0.27 11.93 16.40
C ILE A 362 -0.39 11.69 15.06
N VAL A 363 -0.62 10.43 14.69
CA VAL A 363 -1.29 10.09 13.42
C VAL A 363 -2.75 10.58 13.40
N LYS A 364 -3.48 10.45 14.52
CA LYS A 364 -4.85 11.00 14.63
C LYS A 364 -4.88 12.52 14.48
N GLU A 365 -3.94 13.23 15.10
CA GLU A 365 -3.83 14.69 15.00
C GLU A 365 -3.42 15.13 13.60
N THR A 366 -2.51 14.39 12.96
CA THR A 366 -2.16 14.58 11.55
C THR A 366 -3.39 14.42 10.67
N LEU A 367 -4.20 13.38 10.85
CA LEU A 367 -5.42 13.17 10.06
C LEU A 367 -6.52 14.20 10.34
N ARG A 368 -6.54 14.82 11.53
CA ARG A 368 -7.47 15.90 11.87
C ARG A 368 -7.11 17.18 11.13
N LEU A 369 -5.84 17.59 11.18
CA LEU A 369 -5.36 18.81 10.55
C LEU A 369 -5.15 18.61 9.04
N HIS A 370 -4.62 17.48 8.61
CA HIS A 370 -4.30 17.21 7.22
C HIS A 370 -5.08 15.99 6.70
N PRO A 371 -6.43 16.06 6.67
CA PRO A 371 -7.23 14.94 6.18
C PRO A 371 -6.92 14.72 4.70
N THR A 372 -6.41 13.53 4.37
CA THR A 372 -5.96 13.24 3.01
C THR A 372 -7.05 13.45 1.97
N GLY A 373 -8.30 13.15 2.30
CA GLY A 373 -9.48 13.55 1.54
C GLY A 373 -10.22 14.69 2.24
N PRO A 374 -9.97 15.97 1.89
CA PRO A 374 -10.54 17.11 2.60
C PRO A 374 -12.04 17.29 2.37
N LEU A 375 -12.58 16.69 1.29
CA LEU A 375 -14.01 16.70 0.94
C LEU A 375 -14.53 15.28 0.69
N ILE A 376 -15.60 14.88 1.38
CA ILE A 376 -16.35 13.67 1.03
C ILE A 376 -17.46 14.05 0.04
N VAL A 377 -17.41 13.49 -1.17
CA VAL A 377 -18.35 13.83 -2.24
C VAL A 377 -19.43 12.76 -2.43
N ARG A 378 -20.72 13.08 -2.34
CA ARG A 378 -21.83 12.16 -2.65
C ARG A 378 -22.80 12.77 -3.65
N GLU A 379 -23.74 11.98 -4.16
CA GLU A 379 -24.86 12.45 -4.96
C GLU A 379 -26.17 11.87 -4.40
N SER A 380 -27.20 12.70 -4.28
CA SER A 380 -28.53 12.25 -3.85
C SER A 380 -29.21 11.40 -4.92
N SER A 381 -29.80 10.27 -4.54
CA SER A 381 -30.63 9.43 -5.40
C SER A 381 -32.07 9.92 -5.52
N GLU A 382 -32.56 10.63 -4.51
CA GLU A 382 -33.95 11.06 -4.35
C GLU A 382 -34.02 12.42 -3.63
N ASP A 383 -35.19 13.04 -3.66
CA ASP A 383 -35.48 14.27 -2.93
C ASP A 383 -35.44 14.01 -1.42
N CYS A 384 -34.78 14.88 -0.67
CA CYS A 384 -34.63 14.78 0.78
C CYS A 384 -35.08 16.08 1.47
N THR A 385 -35.44 16.01 2.74
CA THR A 385 -35.60 17.19 3.60
C THR A 385 -34.60 17.08 4.74
N ILE A 386 -33.61 17.98 4.80
CA ILE A 386 -32.45 17.90 5.70
C ILE A 386 -32.36 19.20 6.48
N ALA A 387 -32.32 19.10 7.81
CA ALA A 387 -32.40 20.26 8.71
C ALA A 387 -33.55 21.25 8.37
N GLY A 388 -34.69 20.72 7.89
CA GLY A 388 -35.86 21.52 7.49
C GLY A 388 -35.78 22.14 6.09
N TYR A 389 -34.68 21.92 5.36
CA TYR A 389 -34.50 22.37 3.97
C TYR A 389 -34.75 21.24 2.99
N HIS A 390 -35.44 21.53 1.89
CA HIS A 390 -35.60 20.63 0.77
C HIS A 390 -34.30 20.56 -0.06
N VAL A 391 -33.84 19.35 -0.34
CA VAL A 391 -32.68 19.06 -1.19
C VAL A 391 -33.11 18.13 -2.32
N PRO A 392 -33.16 18.60 -3.58
CA PRO A 392 -33.60 17.78 -4.71
C PRO A 392 -32.69 16.57 -4.99
N ALA A 393 -33.23 15.57 -5.67
CA ALA A 393 -32.46 14.47 -6.25
C ALA A 393 -31.37 14.99 -7.20
N LYS A 394 -30.31 14.20 -7.39
CA LYS A 394 -29.15 14.58 -8.23
C LYS A 394 -28.39 15.82 -7.75
N THR A 395 -28.52 16.16 -6.47
CA THR A 395 -27.72 17.19 -5.82
C THR A 395 -26.41 16.59 -5.33
N ARG A 396 -25.29 17.23 -5.67
CA ARG A 396 -23.96 16.79 -5.20
C ARG A 396 -23.71 17.31 -3.78
N LEU A 397 -23.43 16.41 -2.86
CA LEU A 397 -23.04 16.74 -1.49
C LEU A 397 -21.52 16.84 -1.40
N PHE A 398 -21.03 17.87 -0.73
CA PHE A 398 -19.66 17.98 -0.22
C PHE A 398 -19.69 18.05 1.30
N VAL A 399 -19.18 17.04 1.99
CA VAL A 399 -18.90 17.14 3.43
C VAL A 399 -17.48 17.65 3.59
N ASN A 400 -17.31 18.82 4.19
CA ASN A 400 -16.03 19.48 4.36
C ASN A 400 -15.31 18.99 5.62
N VAL A 401 -14.61 17.87 5.50
CA VAL A 401 -13.86 17.24 6.59
C VAL A 401 -12.77 18.17 7.12
N TRP A 402 -12.14 18.93 6.23
CA TRP A 402 -11.12 19.92 6.59
C TRP A 402 -11.67 21.02 7.52
N ALA A 403 -12.89 21.49 7.26
CA ALA A 403 -13.56 22.47 8.11
C ALA A 403 -13.97 21.86 9.46
N ILE A 404 -14.55 20.66 9.45
CA ILE A 404 -14.97 19.93 10.66
C ILE A 404 -13.77 19.69 11.60
N GLY A 405 -12.63 19.32 11.04
CA GLY A 405 -11.39 19.12 11.80
C GLY A 405 -10.84 20.40 12.43
N ARG A 406 -11.30 21.58 12.01
CA ARG A 406 -10.83 22.91 12.47
C ARG A 406 -11.92 23.74 13.15
N ASP A 407 -13.05 23.11 13.50
CA ASP A 407 -14.17 23.79 14.11
C ASP A 407 -13.86 24.15 15.58
N PRO A 408 -13.80 25.44 15.95
CA PRO A 408 -13.53 25.87 17.33
C PRO A 408 -14.62 25.49 18.33
N GLU A 409 -15.83 25.15 17.89
CA GLU A 409 -16.90 24.68 18.79
C GLU A 409 -16.60 23.27 19.33
N HIS A 410 -15.81 22.49 18.58
CA HIS A 410 -15.53 21.08 18.87
C HIS A 410 -14.06 20.80 19.21
N TRP A 411 -13.13 21.66 18.78
CA TRP A 411 -11.70 21.51 18.97
C TRP A 411 -11.09 22.73 19.65
N GLU A 412 -10.58 22.55 20.87
CA GLU A 412 -9.77 23.57 21.56
C GLU A 412 -8.49 23.84 20.76
N ASN A 413 -8.18 25.12 20.53
CA ASN A 413 -7.08 25.59 19.67
C ASN A 413 -7.00 24.78 18.36
N PRO A 414 -7.99 24.94 17.46
CA PRO A 414 -8.20 24.01 16.36
C PRO A 414 -7.07 23.99 15.32
N LEU A 415 -6.23 25.03 15.27
CA LEU A 415 -5.11 25.14 14.34
C LEU A 415 -3.79 24.64 14.94
N GLU A 416 -3.74 24.36 16.24
CA GLU A 416 -2.54 23.88 16.92
C GLU A 416 -2.39 22.35 16.74
N PHE A 417 -1.18 21.91 16.35
CA PHE A 417 -0.83 20.49 16.30
C PHE A 417 -0.55 19.96 17.70
N ARG A 418 -1.55 19.31 18.32
CA ARG A 418 -1.52 18.87 19.72
C ARG A 418 -2.01 17.43 19.88
N PRO A 419 -1.15 16.42 19.70
CA PRO A 419 -1.50 15.00 19.85
C PRO A 419 -2.14 14.65 21.20
N GLU A 420 -1.79 15.37 22.27
CA GLU A 420 -2.30 15.18 23.62
C GLU A 420 -3.84 15.22 23.71
N ARG A 421 -4.53 15.86 22.75
CA ARG A 421 -6.00 15.88 22.73
C ARG A 421 -6.63 14.49 22.61
N PHE A 422 -5.88 13.52 22.05
CA PHE A 422 -6.31 12.13 21.91
C PHE A 422 -5.87 11.22 23.06
N LEU A 423 -5.18 11.74 24.08
CA LEU A 423 -4.76 10.99 25.26
C LEU A 423 -5.55 11.35 26.50
N ASN A 424 -5.86 10.37 27.35
CA ASN A 424 -6.38 10.61 28.69
C ASN A 424 -5.26 11.07 29.65
N GLU A 425 -5.61 11.40 30.89
CA GLU A 425 -4.65 11.86 31.91
C GLU A 425 -3.54 10.83 32.19
N ASP A 426 -3.87 9.54 32.04
CA ASP A 426 -2.95 8.42 32.23
C ASP A 426 -2.05 8.13 31.00
N GLY A 427 -2.19 8.88 29.91
CA GLY A 427 -1.39 8.71 28.68
C GLY A 427 -1.87 7.61 27.73
N TYR A 428 -3.02 6.99 27.99
CA TYR A 428 -3.68 6.05 27.09
C TYR A 428 -4.58 6.77 26.08
N LEU A 429 -4.87 6.13 24.94
CA LEU A 429 -5.78 6.68 23.94
C LEU A 429 -7.21 6.82 24.49
N LYS A 430 -7.82 7.99 24.27
CA LYS A 430 -9.24 8.19 24.53
C LYS A 430 -10.06 7.26 23.63
N ALA A 431 -10.80 6.33 24.24
CA ALA A 431 -11.66 5.38 23.51
C ALA A 431 -12.77 6.05 22.68
N GLN A 432 -13.10 7.32 22.94
CA GLN A 432 -14.24 8.02 22.35
C GLN A 432 -13.98 8.69 20.98
N LEU A 433 -12.74 8.69 20.46
CA LEU A 433 -12.41 9.37 19.20
C LEU A 433 -11.60 8.43 18.29
N ASP A 434 -12.33 7.60 17.55
CA ASP A 434 -11.82 6.74 16.48
C ASP A 434 -12.02 7.37 15.09
N VAL A 435 -11.12 7.05 14.17
CA VAL A 435 -11.08 7.55 12.78
C VAL A 435 -11.94 6.74 11.82
N ARG A 436 -12.50 5.59 12.25
CA ARG A 436 -13.29 4.66 11.42
C ARG A 436 -14.73 5.11 11.15
N GLY A 437 -15.00 6.41 11.24
CA GLY A 437 -16.24 7.00 10.74
C GLY A 437 -17.47 6.91 11.65
N GLN A 438 -17.30 6.53 12.92
CA GLN A 438 -18.40 6.54 13.92
C GLN A 438 -18.51 7.89 14.66
N HIS A 439 -17.44 8.69 14.64
CA HIS A 439 -17.37 9.99 15.31
C HIS A 439 -17.31 11.10 14.26
N TYR A 440 -18.41 11.85 14.10
CA TYR A 440 -18.56 12.83 13.02
C TYR A 440 -17.69 14.09 13.17
N HIS A 441 -17.00 14.24 14.30
CA HIS A 441 -15.97 15.26 14.52
C HIS A 441 -14.63 14.91 13.86
N LEU A 442 -14.40 13.63 13.51
CA LEU A 442 -13.14 13.14 12.93
C LEU A 442 -13.44 12.09 11.86
N LEU A 443 -13.50 12.52 10.60
CA LEU A 443 -13.93 11.70 9.45
C LEU A 443 -12.87 11.51 8.35
N PRO A 444 -11.57 11.31 8.66
CA PRO A 444 -10.53 11.21 7.63
C PRO A 444 -10.74 10.00 6.68
N PHE A 445 -11.42 8.95 7.14
CA PHE A 445 -11.76 7.76 6.35
C PHE A 445 -13.23 7.74 5.88
N GLY A 446 -13.94 8.85 6.01
CA GLY A 446 -15.37 8.93 5.73
C GLY A 446 -16.23 8.19 6.74
N SER A 447 -17.46 7.86 6.36
CA SER A 447 -18.45 7.19 7.21
C SER A 447 -19.43 6.37 6.37
N GLY A 448 -20.17 5.48 7.05
CA GLY A 448 -21.25 4.68 6.47
C GLY A 448 -20.78 3.63 5.46
N ARG A 449 -21.70 3.23 4.57
CA ARG A 449 -21.52 2.24 3.50
C ARG A 449 -20.30 2.52 2.64
N ARG A 450 -19.98 3.79 2.43
CA ARG A 450 -18.86 4.22 1.59
C ARG A 450 -17.68 4.77 2.40
N GLY A 451 -17.57 4.39 3.68
CA GLY A 451 -16.35 4.54 4.46
C GLY A 451 -15.21 3.73 3.85
N CYS A 452 -13.98 4.20 4.06
CA CYS A 452 -12.78 3.63 3.46
C CYS A 452 -12.59 2.16 3.86
N PRO A 453 -12.55 1.22 2.90
CA PRO A 453 -12.26 -0.17 3.21
C PRO A 453 -10.80 -0.36 3.66
N GLY A 454 -9.88 0.46 3.17
CA GLY A 454 -8.44 0.37 3.45
C GLY A 454 -7.99 0.96 4.80
N THR A 455 -8.92 1.31 5.70
CA THR A 455 -8.58 2.01 6.95
C THR A 455 -7.56 1.25 7.80
N SER A 456 -7.73 -0.08 7.95
CA SER A 456 -6.81 -0.89 8.76
C SER A 456 -5.40 -0.94 8.16
N LEU A 457 -5.29 -1.24 6.86
CA LEU A 457 -4.01 -1.27 6.14
C LEU A 457 -3.32 0.10 6.17
N ALA A 458 -4.08 1.17 5.93
CA ALA A 458 -3.54 2.52 5.93
C ALA A 458 -2.94 2.90 7.29
N LEU A 459 -3.63 2.60 8.39
CA LEU A 459 -3.12 2.86 9.73
C LEU A 459 -1.86 2.03 10.04
N GLN A 460 -1.84 0.74 9.71
CA GLN A 460 -0.65 -0.12 9.88
C GLN A 460 0.56 0.43 9.14
N VAL A 461 0.40 0.77 7.85
CA VAL A 461 1.49 1.30 7.02
C VAL A 461 1.94 2.67 7.53
N VAL A 462 1.01 3.62 7.76
CA VAL A 462 1.35 4.98 8.18
C VAL A 462 2.05 4.98 9.54
N GLN A 463 1.47 4.31 10.54
CA GLN A 463 2.00 4.30 11.91
C GLN A 463 3.37 3.62 11.98
N THR A 464 3.52 2.45 11.34
CA THR A 464 4.80 1.71 11.37
C THR A 464 5.89 2.45 10.60
N THR A 465 5.57 3.03 9.44
CA THR A 465 6.55 3.80 8.65
C THR A 465 7.01 5.03 9.41
N LEU A 466 6.06 5.79 9.97
CA LEU A 466 6.37 6.98 10.75
C LEU A 466 7.19 6.63 12.00
N ALA A 467 6.84 5.56 12.71
CA ALA A 467 7.58 5.10 13.87
C ALA A 467 9.02 4.74 13.52
N ALA A 468 9.25 4.01 12.42
CA ALA A 468 10.58 3.63 11.96
C ALA A 468 11.42 4.87 11.61
N MET A 469 10.81 5.85 10.93
CA MET A 469 11.44 7.13 10.61
C MET A 469 11.82 7.94 11.85
N ILE A 470 10.97 7.98 12.88
CA ILE A 470 11.22 8.65 14.17
C ILE A 470 12.32 7.91 14.95
N GLN A 471 12.27 6.58 14.95
CA GLN A 471 13.21 5.73 15.69
C GLN A 471 14.63 5.91 15.17
N CYS A 472 14.81 5.86 13.84
CA CYS A 472 16.13 5.71 13.23
C CYS A 472 16.80 7.03 12.83
N PHE A 473 16.06 8.12 12.61
CA PHE A 473 16.60 9.34 12.01
C PHE A 473 16.23 10.61 12.77
N GLU A 474 17.19 11.55 12.84
CA GLU A 474 16.92 12.97 12.99
C GLU A 474 16.71 13.57 11.60
N TRP A 475 15.90 14.62 11.54
CA TRP A 475 15.42 15.17 10.29
C TRP A 475 15.81 16.65 10.18
N ASN A 476 16.77 16.94 9.31
CA ASN A 476 17.17 18.30 9.01
C ASN A 476 16.53 18.75 7.68
N VAL A 477 16.24 20.05 7.56
CA VAL A 477 15.70 20.66 6.33
C VAL A 477 16.51 21.89 5.95
N GLU A 478 16.46 22.29 4.67
CA GLU A 478 17.17 23.50 4.23
C GLU A 478 16.58 24.76 4.86
N GLY A 479 17.40 25.82 4.95
CA GLY A 479 16.97 27.13 5.43
C GLY A 479 16.98 27.25 6.96
N ASN A 480 15.88 27.77 7.52
CA ASN A 480 15.75 28.09 8.95
C ASN A 480 15.38 26.90 9.84
N GLY A 481 15.36 25.68 9.29
CA GLY A 481 14.97 24.47 10.02
C GLY A 481 13.46 24.26 10.15
N THR A 482 12.62 25.06 9.48
CA THR A 482 11.16 24.87 9.45
C THR A 482 10.68 24.41 8.09
N VAL A 483 9.71 23.50 8.09
CA VAL A 483 9.04 22.98 6.90
C VAL A 483 7.90 23.91 6.50
N ASP A 484 7.79 24.21 5.20
CA ASP A 484 6.64 24.90 4.63
C ASP A 484 5.38 24.05 4.72
N MET A 485 4.30 24.59 5.27
CA MET A 485 3.03 23.88 5.51
C MET A 485 1.92 24.29 4.52
N GLU A 486 2.25 24.94 3.41
CA GLU A 486 1.28 25.29 2.38
C GLU A 486 0.66 24.04 1.74
N GLU A 487 -0.68 24.04 1.63
CA GLU A 487 -1.46 22.96 1.04
C GLU A 487 -1.49 23.09 -0.49
N GLY A 488 -1.23 22.00 -1.19
CA GLY A 488 -1.35 21.90 -2.64
C GLY A 488 -2.80 21.64 -3.09
N PRO A 489 -3.16 21.98 -4.34
CA PRO A 489 -4.46 21.67 -4.90
C PRO A 489 -4.56 20.18 -5.29
N GLY A 490 -5.71 19.55 -5.06
CA GLY A 490 -5.93 18.15 -5.45
C GLY A 490 -7.26 17.57 -4.99
N ILE A 491 -7.55 16.34 -5.44
CA ILE A 491 -8.59 15.49 -4.82
C ILE A 491 -8.15 15.00 -3.45
N THR A 492 -6.84 14.76 -3.31
CA THR A 492 -6.16 14.59 -2.03
C THR A 492 -5.65 15.93 -1.50
N LEU A 493 -5.09 15.94 -0.30
CA LEU A 493 -4.45 17.10 0.32
C LEU A 493 -2.91 17.00 0.29
N PRO A 494 -2.24 17.13 -0.87
CA PRO A 494 -0.77 17.12 -0.92
C PRO A 494 -0.19 18.41 -0.32
N LYS A 495 1.11 18.41 -0.04
CA LYS A 495 1.86 19.65 0.21
C LYS A 495 2.02 20.42 -1.10
N ALA A 496 2.06 21.76 -1.05
CA ALA A 496 2.33 22.60 -2.22
C ALA A 496 3.79 22.46 -2.68
N HIS A 497 4.69 22.24 -1.72
CA HIS A 497 6.13 22.07 -1.93
C HIS A 497 6.59 20.70 -1.41
N PRO A 498 7.42 19.97 -2.17
CA PRO A 498 7.95 18.67 -1.73
C PRO A 498 8.72 18.76 -0.41
N LEU A 499 8.57 17.76 0.46
CA LEU A 499 9.34 17.67 1.70
C LEU A 499 10.77 17.17 1.43
N ILE A 500 11.70 18.10 1.27
CA ILE A 500 13.12 17.80 1.09
C ILE A 500 13.85 17.77 2.44
N CYS A 501 14.33 16.59 2.85
CA CYS A 501 15.02 16.40 4.13
C CYS A 501 16.43 15.84 3.96
N PHE A 502 17.31 16.15 4.92
CA PHE A 502 18.61 15.51 5.14
C PHE A 502 18.50 14.60 6.36
N PRO A 503 18.29 13.28 6.17
CA PRO A 503 18.23 12.35 7.28
C PRO A 503 19.60 12.22 7.94
N VAL A 504 19.63 12.15 9.27
CA VAL A 504 20.83 11.87 10.07
C VAL A 504 20.54 10.66 10.94
N ALA A 505 21.35 9.62 10.86
CA ALA A 505 21.14 8.42 11.66
C ALA A 505 21.26 8.74 13.17
N ARG A 506 20.25 8.38 13.96
CA ARG A 506 20.20 8.56 15.43
C ARG A 506 20.93 7.48 16.19
N LEU A 507 20.93 6.29 15.62
CA LEU A 507 21.42 5.09 16.28
C LEU A 507 22.80 4.81 15.69
N ASN A 508 23.83 4.80 16.55
CA ASN A 508 25.22 4.50 16.16
C ASN A 508 25.35 3.15 15.44
N GLN A 509 24.40 2.25 15.69
CA GLN A 509 24.02 1.11 14.88
C GLN A 509 22.50 1.14 14.80
N ILE A 510 21.90 1.43 13.64
CA ILE A 510 20.46 1.20 13.48
C ILE A 510 20.23 -0.29 13.78
N PRO A 511 19.34 -0.65 14.71
CA PRO A 511 19.17 -2.02 15.16
C PRO A 511 18.97 -2.95 13.98
N SER A 512 20.02 -3.75 13.74
CA SER A 512 20.21 -4.70 12.64
C SER A 512 19.18 -4.59 11.52
N ILE A 513 19.28 -3.52 10.72
CA ILE A 513 19.01 -3.63 9.29
C ILE A 513 19.97 -4.74 8.82
N LEU A 514 19.43 -5.90 8.38
CA LEU A 514 20.17 -7.06 7.83
C LEU A 514 20.93 -6.73 6.53
N PHE A 515 21.53 -5.54 6.42
CA PHE A 515 22.21 -5.08 5.22
C PHE A 515 23.42 -4.33 5.66
N ASN A 516 24.57 -4.95 5.42
CA ASN A 516 25.81 -4.24 5.46
C ASN A 516 26.25 -3.89 4.01
N ASP A 517 25.38 -4.10 3.02
CA ASP A 517 25.67 -3.92 1.58
C ASP A 517 27.05 -4.51 1.21
N LEU A 518 27.45 -5.56 1.94
CA LEU A 518 28.86 -5.94 2.01
C LEU A 518 29.27 -6.48 0.67
N THR A 519 30.36 -5.93 0.17
CA THR A 519 31.01 -6.38 -1.04
C THR A 519 32.35 -7.01 -0.66
N GLY A 520 32.96 -7.73 -1.61
CA GLY A 520 34.16 -8.51 -1.34
C GLY A 520 33.85 -9.87 -0.73
N SER A 521 34.87 -10.54 -0.20
CA SER A 521 34.76 -11.89 0.35
C SER A 521 34.50 -11.93 1.84
N ILE A 522 33.87 -13.00 2.31
CA ILE A 522 33.71 -13.27 3.75
C ILE A 522 35.09 -13.35 4.41
N PRO A 523 35.41 -12.54 5.43
CA PRO A 523 36.71 -12.58 6.08
C PRO A 523 36.92 -13.92 6.83
N PRO A 524 38.02 -14.65 6.59
CA PRO A 524 38.31 -15.88 7.31
C PRO A 524 38.51 -15.68 8.81
N GLU A 525 38.85 -14.47 9.25
CA GLU A 525 39.10 -14.10 10.65
C GLU A 525 37.84 -14.17 11.52
N LEU A 526 36.64 -14.20 10.93
CA LEU A 526 35.39 -14.37 11.67
C LEU A 526 35.36 -15.67 12.49
N SER A 527 36.14 -16.68 12.09
CA SER A 527 36.25 -17.93 12.83
C SER A 527 36.99 -17.82 14.17
N LEU A 528 37.70 -16.71 14.41
CA LEU A 528 38.49 -16.48 15.63
C LEU A 528 37.64 -15.91 16.78
N LEU A 529 36.38 -15.55 16.52
CA LEU A 529 35.48 -14.94 17.50
C LEU A 529 34.88 -16.03 18.40
N GLN A 530 35.10 -15.92 19.72
CA GLN A 530 34.88 -17.02 20.67
C GLN A 530 33.45 -17.16 21.21
N ASN A 531 32.60 -16.13 21.03
CA ASN A 531 31.27 -16.06 21.65
C ASN A 531 30.14 -15.79 20.64
N LEU A 532 30.33 -16.18 19.38
CA LEU A 532 29.27 -16.02 18.38
C LEU A 532 28.17 -17.06 18.59
N GLU A 533 26.92 -16.60 18.53
CA GLU A 533 25.74 -17.50 18.53
C GLU A 533 25.23 -17.75 17.11
N ALA A 534 25.27 -16.73 16.25
CA ALA A 534 24.91 -16.82 14.85
C ALA A 534 25.74 -15.81 14.03
N ILE A 535 25.97 -16.13 12.75
CA ILE A 535 26.56 -15.24 11.75
C ILE A 535 25.49 -14.95 10.70
N HIS A 536 24.94 -13.74 10.76
CA HIS A 536 23.99 -13.22 9.77
C HIS A 536 24.72 -12.35 8.74
N LEU A 537 24.94 -12.92 7.56
CA LEU A 537 25.48 -12.24 6.39
C LEU A 537 24.53 -12.31 5.20
N ASP A 538 23.28 -12.75 5.42
CA ASP A 538 22.23 -12.80 4.42
C ASP A 538 21.93 -11.41 3.82
N TRP A 539 21.41 -11.39 2.59
CA TRP A 539 21.03 -10.17 1.86
C TRP A 539 22.14 -9.13 1.68
N ASN A 540 23.34 -9.58 1.31
CA ASN A 540 24.48 -8.71 0.95
C ASN A 540 24.92 -8.93 -0.51
N LYS A 541 26.03 -8.30 -0.91
CA LYS A 541 26.67 -8.45 -2.23
C LYS A 541 27.99 -9.22 -2.12
N LEU A 542 28.10 -10.10 -1.13
CA LEU A 542 29.33 -10.84 -0.86
C LEU A 542 29.64 -11.77 -2.03
N THR A 543 30.92 -11.88 -2.34
CA THR A 543 31.47 -12.64 -3.46
C THR A 543 32.56 -13.59 -2.96
N GLY A 544 33.04 -14.48 -3.81
CA GLY A 544 34.06 -15.47 -3.40
C GLY A 544 33.46 -16.61 -2.60
N ASN A 545 34.30 -17.33 -1.86
CA ASN A 545 33.95 -18.62 -1.26
C ASN A 545 33.61 -18.49 0.24
N ILE A 546 32.87 -19.46 0.78
CA ILE A 546 32.76 -19.66 2.23
C ILE A 546 34.16 -20.03 2.77
N PRO A 547 34.71 -19.35 3.80
CA PRO A 547 36.08 -19.58 4.24
C PRO A 547 36.31 -20.97 4.84
N GLU A 548 37.42 -21.62 4.50
CA GLU A 548 37.80 -22.93 5.06
C GLU A 548 38.00 -22.88 6.59
N SER A 549 38.37 -21.70 7.11
CA SER A 549 38.52 -21.45 8.54
C SER A 549 37.23 -21.58 9.34
N PHE A 550 36.05 -21.51 8.70
CA PHE A 550 34.75 -21.69 9.37
C PHE A 550 34.56 -23.10 9.93
N GLY A 551 35.36 -24.08 9.51
CA GLY A 551 35.39 -25.40 10.18
C GLY A 551 36.21 -25.43 11.49
N LYS A 552 36.77 -24.30 11.93
CA LYS A 552 37.67 -24.21 13.09
C LYS A 552 37.23 -23.15 14.11
N PHE A 553 35.92 -22.94 14.27
CA PHE A 553 35.42 -22.05 15.32
C PHE A 553 35.96 -22.48 16.69
N THR A 554 36.59 -21.55 17.42
CA THR A 554 37.28 -21.83 18.69
C THR A 554 36.36 -21.78 19.92
N GLY A 555 35.05 -21.59 19.74
CA GLY A 555 34.04 -21.41 20.79
C GLY A 555 32.72 -22.15 20.49
N LYS A 556 31.57 -21.59 20.90
CA LYS A 556 30.25 -22.10 20.48
C LYS A 556 30.17 -22.06 18.95
N VAL A 557 29.67 -23.12 18.33
CA VAL A 557 29.47 -23.15 16.87
C VAL A 557 28.29 -22.22 16.55
N PRO A 558 28.51 -21.15 15.77
CA PRO A 558 27.42 -20.26 15.41
C PRO A 558 26.60 -20.82 14.25
N ASP A 559 25.29 -20.60 14.26
CA ASP A 559 24.44 -20.86 13.10
C ASP A 559 24.80 -19.89 11.96
N LEU A 560 24.67 -20.33 10.70
CA LEU A 560 25.18 -19.58 9.56
C LEU A 560 24.06 -19.23 8.58
N TYR A 561 23.81 -17.93 8.42
CA TYR A 561 22.83 -17.36 7.51
C TYR A 561 23.56 -16.53 6.45
N LEU A 562 23.70 -17.08 5.24
CA LEU A 562 24.46 -16.52 4.13
C LEU A 562 23.61 -16.28 2.88
N SER A 563 22.28 -16.34 3.00
CA SER A 563 21.38 -16.32 1.85
C SER A 563 21.40 -15.01 1.07
N HIS A 564 20.90 -15.02 -0.16
CA HIS A 564 20.77 -13.80 -0.97
C HIS A 564 22.10 -13.02 -1.12
N ASN A 565 23.16 -13.72 -1.54
CA ASN A 565 24.47 -13.16 -1.86
C ASN A 565 24.94 -13.61 -3.24
N ASN A 566 26.18 -13.28 -3.61
CA ASN A 566 26.83 -13.71 -4.84
C ASN A 566 28.00 -14.67 -4.56
N LEU A 567 27.90 -15.49 -3.50
CA LEU A 567 28.92 -16.45 -3.10
C LEU A 567 29.05 -17.59 -4.12
N THR A 568 30.27 -18.03 -4.36
CA THR A 568 30.66 -19.05 -5.34
C THR A 568 31.50 -20.14 -4.69
N GLY A 569 31.85 -21.19 -5.45
CA GLY A 569 32.71 -22.27 -4.97
C GLY A 569 31.95 -23.29 -4.12
N SER A 570 32.69 -24.23 -3.53
CA SER A 570 32.14 -25.31 -2.71
C SER A 570 32.09 -24.95 -1.23
N VAL A 571 31.11 -25.52 -0.51
CA VAL A 571 31.11 -25.47 0.97
C VAL A 571 32.35 -26.22 1.48
N PRO A 572 33.15 -25.66 2.41
CA PRO A 572 34.32 -26.33 2.95
C PRO A 572 33.95 -27.61 3.71
N ARG A 573 34.67 -28.71 3.44
CA ARG A 573 34.45 -30.00 4.12
C ARG A 573 34.61 -29.94 5.64
N SER A 574 35.44 -29.03 6.12
CA SER A 574 35.67 -28.80 7.54
C SER A 574 34.42 -28.34 8.31
N LEU A 575 33.40 -27.78 7.63
CA LEU A 575 32.10 -27.52 8.27
C LEU A 575 31.38 -28.82 8.67
N GLY A 576 31.67 -29.93 7.98
CA GLY A 576 31.14 -31.24 8.32
C GLY A 576 31.60 -31.79 9.66
N ASP A 577 32.66 -31.24 10.26
CA ASP A 577 33.13 -31.65 11.60
C ASP A 577 32.34 -30.97 12.73
N LEU A 578 31.54 -29.95 12.40
CA LEU A 578 30.79 -29.14 13.37
C LEU A 578 29.31 -29.53 13.45
N ASN A 579 28.67 -29.15 14.55
CA ASN A 579 27.25 -29.35 14.77
C ASN A 579 26.54 -27.99 14.78
N PHE A 580 25.76 -27.74 13.74
CA PHE A 580 24.91 -26.57 13.59
C PHE A 580 23.48 -26.91 14.00
N THR A 581 22.72 -25.89 14.41
CA THR A 581 21.27 -25.99 14.55
C THR A 581 20.62 -25.58 13.23
N ASP A 582 21.02 -24.42 12.71
CA ASP A 582 20.42 -23.81 11.53
C ASP A 582 21.47 -23.39 10.50
N LEU A 583 21.19 -23.71 9.23
CA LEU A 583 22.01 -23.32 8.10
C LEU A 583 21.13 -22.81 6.95
N ASP A 584 21.35 -21.58 6.53
CA ASP A 584 20.72 -21.01 5.33
C ASP A 584 21.78 -20.47 4.37
N PHE A 585 22.04 -21.20 3.29
CA PHE A 585 22.95 -20.80 2.21
C PHE A 585 22.19 -20.47 0.92
N SER A 586 20.88 -20.29 0.99
CA SER A 586 20.01 -20.21 -0.18
C SER A 586 20.32 -19.03 -1.09
N ARG A 587 19.95 -19.14 -2.38
CA ARG A 587 20.04 -18.03 -3.36
C ARG A 587 21.45 -17.45 -3.47
N ASN A 588 22.41 -18.34 -3.74
CA ASN A 588 23.78 -18.01 -4.06
C ASN A 588 24.19 -18.71 -5.38
N LYS A 589 25.50 -18.79 -5.66
CA LYS A 589 26.08 -19.52 -6.80
C LYS A 589 27.00 -20.65 -6.32
N LEU A 590 26.70 -21.24 -5.17
CA LEU A 590 27.50 -22.31 -4.56
C LEU A 590 27.35 -23.62 -5.35
N VAL A 591 28.42 -24.41 -5.39
CA VAL A 591 28.54 -25.65 -6.17
C VAL A 591 29.07 -26.80 -5.31
N GLY A 592 29.05 -28.02 -5.85
CA GLY A 592 29.70 -29.18 -5.24
C GLY A 592 28.80 -29.96 -4.29
N ASP A 593 29.44 -30.89 -3.58
CA ASP A 593 28.78 -31.83 -2.66
C ASP A 593 28.68 -31.22 -1.26
N ILE A 594 27.49 -31.29 -0.64
CA ILE A 594 27.21 -30.81 0.73
C ILE A 594 26.67 -31.93 1.63
N SER A 595 26.66 -33.19 1.16
CA SER A 595 26.17 -34.35 1.92
C SER A 595 26.85 -34.51 3.27
N PHE A 596 28.11 -34.10 3.39
CA PHE A 596 28.90 -34.17 4.63
C PHE A 596 28.38 -33.27 5.76
N LEU A 597 27.49 -32.31 5.48
CA LEU A 597 26.85 -31.48 6.51
C LEU A 597 25.74 -32.25 7.26
N PHE A 598 25.24 -33.32 6.66
CA PHE A 598 24.20 -34.16 7.23
C PHE A 598 24.80 -35.39 7.93
N GLY A 599 24.04 -35.97 8.85
CA GLY A 599 24.39 -37.21 9.55
C GLY A 599 23.52 -37.43 10.77
N ARG A 600 23.31 -38.68 11.19
CA ARG A 600 22.46 -39.01 12.36
C ARG A 600 22.95 -38.42 13.69
N ASN A 601 24.24 -38.16 13.80
CA ASN A 601 24.86 -37.57 14.99
C ASN A 601 24.87 -36.02 14.95
N LYS A 602 24.30 -35.42 13.91
CA LYS A 602 24.17 -33.97 13.76
C LYS A 602 22.93 -33.46 14.50
N THR A 603 22.93 -32.16 14.79
CA THR A 603 21.88 -31.46 15.54
C THR A 603 21.05 -30.52 14.66
N LEU A 604 21.18 -30.62 13.34
CA LEU A 604 20.49 -29.73 12.40
C LEU A 604 18.98 -29.82 12.57
N GLN A 605 18.33 -28.66 12.61
CA GLN A 605 16.89 -28.48 12.70
C GLN A 605 16.37 -27.81 11.44
N ILE A 606 16.97 -26.68 11.02
CA ILE A 606 16.54 -25.94 9.83
C ILE A 606 17.68 -25.89 8.81
N VAL A 607 17.38 -26.33 7.60
CA VAL A 607 18.33 -26.33 6.49
C VAL A 607 17.66 -25.74 5.25
N ASP A 608 18.19 -24.63 4.75
CA ASP A 608 17.85 -24.08 3.43
C ASP A 608 19.10 -23.94 2.57
N PHE A 609 19.22 -24.82 1.59
CA PHE A 609 20.27 -24.80 0.57
C PHE A 609 19.70 -24.54 -0.82
N SER A 610 18.49 -24.01 -0.89
CA SER A 610 17.75 -23.83 -2.14
C SER A 610 18.42 -22.83 -3.08
N ARG A 611 18.11 -22.95 -4.38
CA ARG A 611 18.52 -21.99 -5.42
C ARG A 611 20.03 -21.77 -5.47
N ASN A 612 20.77 -22.88 -5.56
CA ASN A 612 22.21 -22.91 -5.77
C ASN A 612 22.53 -23.83 -6.96
N MET A 613 23.75 -24.35 -7.05
CA MET A 613 24.18 -25.33 -8.05
C MET A 613 24.79 -26.57 -7.39
N PHE A 614 24.32 -26.95 -6.20
CA PHE A 614 24.81 -28.13 -5.48
C PHE A 614 24.51 -29.43 -6.23
N GLU A 615 25.45 -30.35 -6.18
CA GLU A 615 25.41 -31.63 -6.90
C GLU A 615 25.96 -32.74 -6.02
N PHE A 616 25.07 -33.61 -5.55
CA PHE A 616 25.40 -34.83 -4.80
C PHE A 616 24.29 -35.88 -4.94
N ASP A 617 24.58 -37.08 -4.47
CA ASP A 617 23.65 -38.21 -4.48
C ASP A 617 22.95 -38.31 -3.11
N LEU A 618 21.68 -37.89 -3.08
CA LEU A 618 20.84 -37.91 -1.88
C LEU A 618 20.68 -39.33 -1.32
N SER A 619 20.86 -40.36 -2.16
CA SER A 619 20.70 -41.76 -1.72
C SER A 619 21.76 -42.21 -0.72
N LYS A 620 22.82 -41.43 -0.55
CA LYS A 620 23.94 -41.72 0.34
C LYS A 620 23.93 -40.86 1.61
N VAL A 621 22.92 -40.00 1.75
CA VAL A 621 22.81 -39.06 2.87
C VAL A 621 22.04 -39.70 4.00
N GLN A 622 22.51 -39.49 5.23
CA GLN A 622 21.74 -39.82 6.42
C GLN A 622 21.29 -38.54 7.10
N PHE A 623 20.01 -38.45 7.46
CA PHE A 623 19.45 -37.25 8.09
C PHE A 623 19.40 -37.39 9.62
N PRO A 624 19.56 -36.28 10.37
CA PRO A 624 19.38 -36.28 11.81
C PRO A 624 17.90 -36.33 12.20
N ASP A 625 17.59 -36.99 13.31
CA ASP A 625 16.21 -37.07 13.85
C ASP A 625 15.70 -35.69 14.30
N SER A 626 16.60 -34.74 14.60
CA SER A 626 16.27 -33.36 14.98
C SER A 626 15.77 -32.49 13.84
N LEU A 627 15.84 -32.97 12.58
CA LEU A 627 15.51 -32.16 11.41
C LEU A 627 14.02 -31.81 11.38
N GLN A 628 13.73 -30.51 11.26
CA GLN A 628 12.38 -29.95 11.21
C GLN A 628 12.09 -29.33 9.85
N SER A 629 13.08 -28.72 9.19
CA SER A 629 12.90 -28.08 7.89
C SER A 629 14.06 -28.42 6.96
N LEU A 630 13.71 -28.84 5.74
CA LEU A 630 14.67 -29.16 4.69
C LEU A 630 14.23 -28.58 3.34
N ASP A 631 14.89 -27.50 2.92
CA ASP A 631 14.78 -26.96 1.55
C ASP A 631 16.07 -27.22 0.76
N LEU A 632 15.94 -28.00 -0.31
CA LEU A 632 17.00 -28.32 -1.26
C LEU A 632 16.63 -27.89 -2.68
N ASN A 633 15.57 -27.11 -2.86
CA ASN A 633 14.98 -26.88 -4.17
C ASN A 633 15.90 -26.13 -5.14
N HIS A 634 15.69 -26.27 -6.45
CA HIS A 634 16.48 -25.60 -7.51
C HIS A 634 18.00 -25.81 -7.35
N ASN A 635 18.42 -27.08 -7.35
CA ASN A 635 19.81 -27.50 -7.37
C ASN A 635 20.01 -28.57 -8.48
N ARG A 636 21.09 -29.36 -8.41
CA ARG A 636 21.40 -30.46 -9.33
C ARG A 636 21.48 -31.81 -8.60
N ILE A 637 20.81 -31.93 -7.47
CA ILE A 637 20.88 -33.09 -6.57
C ILE A 637 20.21 -34.29 -7.23
N SER A 638 20.84 -35.46 -7.14
CA SER A 638 20.38 -36.70 -7.77
C SER A 638 20.17 -37.81 -6.74
N GLY A 639 19.71 -38.98 -7.17
CA GLY A 639 19.45 -40.11 -6.28
C GLY A 639 18.02 -40.14 -5.74
N SER A 640 17.79 -40.92 -4.68
CA SER A 640 16.48 -41.13 -4.08
C SER A 640 16.38 -40.51 -2.69
N LEU A 641 15.15 -40.12 -2.31
CA LEU A 641 14.83 -39.76 -0.93
C LEU A 641 15.06 -40.98 -0.02
N GLN A 642 15.67 -40.75 1.14
CA GLN A 642 16.04 -41.81 2.07
C GLN A 642 14.95 -42.05 3.11
N GLN A 643 14.83 -43.31 3.55
CA GLN A 643 13.82 -43.73 4.52
C GLN A 643 13.98 -43.06 5.88
N ASP A 644 15.18 -42.65 6.27
CA ASP A 644 15.41 -42.01 7.56
C ASP A 644 14.80 -40.60 7.68
N LEU A 645 14.45 -39.93 6.57
CA LEU A 645 13.61 -38.72 6.59
C LEU A 645 12.23 -38.97 7.23
N THR A 646 11.75 -40.22 7.25
CA THR A 646 10.49 -40.56 7.92
C THR A 646 10.59 -40.58 9.44
N ASN A 647 11.81 -40.61 9.98
CA ASN A 647 12.06 -40.66 11.42
C ASN A 647 12.14 -39.26 12.03
N SER A 648 12.47 -38.24 11.23
CA SER A 648 12.53 -36.85 11.65
C SER A 648 11.12 -36.26 11.81
N ASN A 649 10.93 -35.35 12.77
CA ASN A 649 9.68 -34.59 12.92
C ASN A 649 9.63 -33.43 11.92
N LEU A 650 9.73 -33.76 10.63
CA LEU A 650 9.84 -32.79 9.57
C LEU A 650 8.52 -32.01 9.43
N GLN A 651 8.59 -30.70 9.54
CA GLN A 651 7.48 -29.76 9.38
C GLN A 651 7.49 -29.10 8.00
N TYR A 652 8.66 -29.05 7.34
CA TYR A 652 8.82 -28.49 6.01
C TYR A 652 9.78 -29.33 5.18
N LEU A 653 9.39 -29.62 3.93
CA LEU A 653 10.22 -30.28 2.94
C LEU A 653 10.02 -29.63 1.59
N ASN A 654 11.11 -29.26 0.92
CA ASN A 654 11.07 -28.93 -0.50
C ASN A 654 12.31 -29.45 -1.20
N VAL A 655 12.12 -30.46 -2.05
CA VAL A 655 13.19 -31.08 -2.84
C VAL A 655 12.97 -30.89 -4.34
N SER A 656 12.06 -30.00 -4.71
CA SER A 656 11.64 -29.75 -6.08
C SER A 656 12.76 -29.16 -6.95
N TYR A 657 12.63 -29.26 -8.27
CA TYR A 657 13.63 -28.73 -9.23
C TYR A 657 15.04 -29.28 -9.00
N ASN A 658 15.13 -30.61 -8.87
CA ASN A 658 16.37 -31.35 -8.79
C ASN A 658 16.37 -32.48 -9.85
N ARG A 659 17.26 -33.46 -9.69
CA ARG A 659 17.39 -34.66 -10.53
C ARG A 659 17.08 -35.93 -9.73
N LEU A 660 16.21 -35.84 -8.72
CA LEU A 660 15.84 -36.98 -7.89
C LEU A 660 15.01 -38.01 -8.67
N CYS A 661 15.10 -39.25 -8.22
CA CYS A 661 14.59 -40.44 -8.90
C CYS A 661 14.24 -41.53 -7.88
N GLY A 662 13.24 -42.35 -8.20
CA GLY A 662 12.82 -43.46 -7.36
C GLY A 662 11.56 -43.16 -6.54
N GLN A 663 11.18 -44.11 -5.69
CA GLN A 663 9.96 -44.02 -4.91
C GLN A 663 10.12 -43.12 -3.68
N ILE A 664 9.14 -42.26 -3.40
CA ILE A 664 9.07 -41.50 -2.14
C ILE A 664 8.85 -42.49 -0.98
N PRO A 665 9.72 -42.50 0.05
CA PRO A 665 9.58 -43.37 1.21
C PRO A 665 8.24 -43.17 1.92
N MET A 666 7.60 -44.26 2.33
CA MET A 666 6.35 -44.22 3.08
C MET A 666 6.63 -44.05 4.58
N GLY A 667 5.95 -43.10 5.23
CA GLY A 667 6.06 -42.84 6.67
C GLY A 667 6.41 -41.38 7.01
N GLY A 668 6.30 -41.04 8.29
CA GLY A 668 6.50 -39.67 8.77
C GLY A 668 5.52 -38.69 8.13
N ASN A 669 5.99 -37.47 7.85
CA ASN A 669 5.21 -36.40 7.20
C ASN A 669 5.43 -36.34 5.67
N LEU A 670 6.18 -37.28 5.07
CA LEU A 670 6.52 -37.22 3.64
C LEU A 670 5.28 -37.24 2.74
N GLN A 671 4.25 -38.00 3.11
CA GLN A 671 3.00 -38.06 2.35
C GLN A 671 2.06 -36.88 2.62
N SER A 672 2.27 -36.12 3.70
CA SER A 672 1.45 -34.95 4.03
C SER A 672 1.96 -33.66 3.39
N PHE A 673 3.23 -33.62 2.95
CA PHE A 673 3.75 -32.47 2.22
C PHE A 673 3.12 -32.36 0.84
N ASP A 674 2.91 -31.11 0.39
CA ASP A 674 2.29 -30.84 -0.89
C ASP A 674 3.09 -31.48 -2.05
N ILE A 675 2.38 -31.91 -3.09
CA ILE A 675 2.97 -32.56 -4.27
C ILE A 675 4.03 -31.66 -4.94
N SER A 676 3.90 -30.34 -4.82
CA SER A 676 4.86 -29.36 -5.34
C SER A 676 6.25 -29.46 -4.71
N SER A 677 6.34 -29.91 -3.45
CA SER A 677 7.60 -30.19 -2.74
C SER A 677 8.50 -31.17 -3.49
N TYR A 678 7.91 -31.96 -4.40
CA TYR A 678 8.58 -33.00 -5.15
C TYR A 678 8.70 -32.70 -6.65
N PHE A 679 8.10 -31.60 -7.12
CA PHE A 679 7.97 -31.28 -8.55
C PHE A 679 9.31 -31.15 -9.28
N HIS A 680 9.24 -31.34 -10.60
CA HIS A 680 10.38 -31.20 -11.51
C HIS A 680 11.58 -32.12 -11.20
N ASN A 681 11.36 -33.19 -10.43
CA ASN A 681 12.21 -34.36 -10.36
C ASN A 681 11.64 -35.44 -11.30
N LYS A 682 12.14 -35.50 -12.55
CA LYS A 682 11.50 -36.27 -13.64
C LYS A 682 11.27 -37.76 -13.36
N CYS A 683 12.05 -38.36 -12.47
CA CYS A 683 12.01 -39.80 -12.17
C CYS A 683 11.43 -40.10 -10.76
N LEU A 684 11.09 -39.07 -9.98
CA LEU A 684 10.54 -39.28 -8.64
C LEU A 684 9.07 -39.70 -8.74
N CYS A 685 8.64 -40.69 -7.97
CA CYS A 685 7.31 -41.28 -8.06
C CYS A 685 6.83 -41.83 -6.69
N GLY A 686 5.56 -42.19 -6.58
CA GLY A 686 4.95 -42.63 -5.32
C GLY A 686 4.38 -41.48 -4.49
N SER A 687 3.39 -41.77 -3.65
CA SER A 687 2.58 -40.77 -2.94
C SER A 687 3.42 -39.69 -2.23
N PRO A 688 3.14 -38.39 -2.43
CA PRO A 688 1.96 -37.81 -3.07
C PRO A 688 2.01 -37.68 -4.62
N LEU A 689 3.10 -38.09 -5.26
CA LEU A 689 3.20 -38.15 -6.73
C LEU A 689 2.45 -39.37 -7.30
N PRO A 690 2.19 -39.40 -8.62
CA PRO A 690 1.69 -40.60 -9.29
C PRO A 690 2.53 -41.84 -8.97
N ALA A 691 1.88 -43.01 -8.97
CA ALA A 691 2.54 -44.28 -8.71
C ALA A 691 3.73 -44.51 -9.65
N CYS A 692 4.76 -45.19 -9.14
CA CYS A 692 5.89 -45.60 -9.97
C CYS A 692 5.41 -46.61 -11.02
N ASN A 693 5.79 -46.39 -12.29
CA ASN A 693 5.52 -47.29 -13.41
C ASN A 693 6.47 -48.49 -13.41
#